data_AF-A0A8J3LQ32-F1
#
_entry.id   AF-A0A8J3LQ32-F1
#
_cell.length_a   1.000
_cell.length_b   1.000
_cell.length_c   1.000
_cell.angle_alpha   90.00
_cell.angle_beta   90.00
_cell.angle_gamma   90.00
#
_symmetry.space_group_name_H-M   'P 1'
#
loop_
_entity.id
_entity.type
_entity.pdbx_description
1 polymer ?
#
loop_
_entity_poly.entity_id
_entity_poly.type
_entity_poly.pdbx_seq_one_letter_code
_entity_poly.pdbx_strand_id
1 'polypeptide(L)'
;MTVVDERPAAAPIGLSRGHILAAVAGHCTAAFAALGLPPYLPAILPALGDPHARWAGALYVIPTAATAVSAPLWGRLADRFGRRRLLIRAQLGLACAFWLAGQAGSVWQLAAALALQGLLGGTFAATGAYLATGLSGAPLARALTLAQASARLALAAAPTAAGLLAGHVPAQRLYTYAALLPLLATALTLLLPEPGSPAAPRAPAPVAGGVSLRFVCAAEAAFVLATVVTFPYLLPVVSAVAPGAPAAAGGVLFALPHVIYLVAAAQALRLLRERPVTGLGAGFALAAAGAAAHPVAVAAGSMPVLVAGRAVLGAGLTAGLVSLSLLTARAAATARPGLLFGTVEAWSKAGAVTAGLGASLLAGLAGPAAPAVAGAAVAATAAVLLLRTRTVQELSMTPLPTVDGRRTTADEAASHTLLGCLTRELAGPEGQLALTDDDRLMVRLPRQGALLRVAVARRSTVGAHRFTGPVHRLTASGWQVIDTPALAALVAAELELRTGVPNEEFVDQVTASRDALARVLRHRPAGDPHRIADPAAARYVASEQALVYGHPRHPAPKWRTGDADAWDSYAPELRTAFPLRWVGAPRELIDEDSVDGTGFSAHLRLAPPDAPSGYVALPVHPWQWRMLARAEIAPRVARALADGTLVDLGEAGPPVVPTASVRTLYSPEADVFVKTSLHVRITNCLRKNARYELPGAVHLTRLLAPVAARCAADLGERFALLPEPAYRTVNLGTDGAEALGVIVRTGLGAHLRPGQVPLLAGALATADPHTGIGAVLGDADPAGWWRAYLELLVPTVLRLWAEHGVVLEPHLQNVLVVVDPDGWPVRVLLRDLEGTKLVTDRHAATLAALPPEVAAAVGYDPERAWHRVAYCLFVNHLVELAGALADARPGIEPLLWDVTGEVVAATAADLGTPPPLRALLAGVPLPAKANLLVRWERRADRHSGYVPFPNPLGVPLEVQ
;
A
#
# COMPACT_ATOMS: atom_id res chain seq x y z
N MET A 1 -43.04 -20.33 22.39
CA MET A 1 -43.46 -18.90 22.39
C MET A 1 -42.19 -18.09 22.41
N THR A 2 -41.77 -17.34 21.40
CA THR A 2 -42.45 -16.64 20.31
C THR A 2 -41.61 -16.77 19.04
N VAL A 3 -42.28 -17.10 17.94
CA VAL A 3 -41.72 -17.14 16.58
C VAL A 3 -41.40 -15.71 16.16
N VAL A 4 -40.13 -15.43 15.81
CA VAL A 4 -39.76 -14.22 15.07
C VAL A 4 -39.33 -14.66 13.67
N ASP A 5 -40.15 -14.24 12.73
CA ASP A 5 -40.08 -14.39 11.27
C ASP A 5 -38.75 -13.81 10.73
N GLU A 6 -37.72 -14.64 10.54
CA GLU A 6 -36.52 -14.27 9.77
C GLU A 6 -36.85 -14.31 8.28
N ARG A 7 -37.39 -13.19 7.78
CA ARG A 7 -37.42 -12.95 6.33
C ARG A 7 -35.98 -12.93 5.80
N PRO A 8 -35.70 -13.57 4.65
CA PRO A 8 -34.38 -13.54 4.04
C PRO A 8 -33.96 -12.08 3.81
N ALA A 9 -32.77 -11.71 4.27
CA ALA A 9 -32.21 -10.38 4.06
C ALA A 9 -32.15 -10.09 2.55
N ALA A 10 -33.02 -9.18 2.10
CA ALA A 10 -33.09 -8.75 0.72
C ALA A 10 -31.73 -8.19 0.26
N ALA A 11 -31.30 -8.61 -0.93
CA ALA A 11 -30.09 -8.11 -1.58
C ALA A 11 -30.07 -6.57 -1.62
N PRO A 12 -28.90 -5.91 -1.48
CA PRO A 12 -28.82 -4.45 -1.46
C PRO A 12 -29.25 -3.88 -2.82
N ILE A 13 -30.40 -3.20 -2.83
CA ILE A 13 -30.96 -2.52 -4.01
C ILE A 13 -30.08 -1.30 -4.34
N GLY A 14 -29.45 -1.28 -5.52
CA GLY A 14 -28.73 -0.10 -6.02
C GLY A 14 -29.67 1.10 -6.24
N LEU A 15 -29.20 2.32 -5.98
CA LEU A 15 -30.00 3.54 -6.18
C LEU A 15 -30.31 3.76 -7.68
N SER A 16 -31.59 3.79 -8.04
CA SER A 16 -32.04 4.13 -9.40
C SER A 16 -31.79 5.61 -9.72
N ARG A 17 -31.78 5.96 -11.02
CA ARG A 17 -31.71 7.37 -11.47
C ARG A 17 -32.85 8.22 -10.89
N GLY A 18 -34.04 7.63 -10.72
CA GLY A 18 -35.19 8.29 -10.09
C GLY A 18 -34.93 8.62 -8.62
N HIS A 19 -34.30 7.72 -7.86
CA HIS A 19 -33.95 7.97 -6.45
C HIS A 19 -32.90 9.09 -6.31
N ILE A 20 -31.89 9.13 -7.19
CA ILE A 20 -30.86 10.18 -7.18
C ILE A 20 -31.51 11.54 -7.48
N LEU A 21 -32.37 11.60 -8.51
CA LEU A 21 -33.08 12.83 -8.87
C LEU A 21 -34.03 13.30 -7.76
N ALA A 22 -34.76 12.39 -7.12
CA ALA A 22 -35.64 12.74 -6.00
C ALA A 22 -34.86 13.28 -4.78
N ALA A 23 -33.72 12.66 -4.43
CA ALA A 23 -32.86 13.15 -3.36
C ALA A 23 -32.30 14.56 -3.66
N VAL A 24 -31.81 14.78 -4.90
CA VAL A 24 -31.31 16.10 -5.31
C VAL A 24 -32.44 17.14 -5.42
N ALA A 25 -33.62 16.76 -5.91
CA ALA A 25 -34.78 17.65 -5.97
C ALA A 25 -35.27 18.05 -4.56
N GLY A 26 -35.28 17.11 -3.62
CA GLY A 26 -35.55 17.40 -2.21
C GLY A 26 -34.54 18.38 -1.62
N HIS A 27 -33.25 18.19 -1.90
CA HIS A 27 -32.22 19.14 -1.49
C HIS A 27 -32.39 20.52 -2.14
N CYS A 28 -32.67 20.58 -3.44
CA CYS A 28 -32.94 21.81 -4.19
C CYS A 28 -34.05 22.62 -3.54
N THR A 29 -35.16 21.95 -3.23
CA THR A 29 -36.37 22.57 -2.68
C THR A 29 -36.11 23.15 -1.29
N ALA A 30 -35.37 22.42 -0.43
CA ALA A 30 -34.96 22.92 0.88
C ALA A 30 -33.95 24.08 0.78
N ALA A 31 -32.98 24.01 -0.14
CA ALA A 31 -31.99 25.06 -0.37
C ALA A 31 -32.63 26.35 -0.90
N PHE A 32 -33.66 26.24 -1.75
CA PHE A 32 -34.41 27.37 -2.28
C PHE A 32 -35.03 28.22 -1.16
N ALA A 33 -35.62 27.58 -0.14
CA ALA A 33 -36.15 28.27 1.03
C ALA A 33 -35.03 28.95 1.86
N ALA A 34 -33.94 28.23 2.14
CA ALA A 34 -32.87 28.72 3.01
C ALA A 34 -32.02 29.84 2.42
N LEU A 35 -31.86 29.86 1.10
CA LEU A 35 -30.96 30.80 0.41
C LEU A 35 -31.70 31.99 -0.22
N GLY A 36 -33.02 31.90 -0.42
CA GLY A 36 -33.80 32.95 -1.11
C GLY A 36 -34.19 34.15 -0.25
N LEU A 37 -34.41 33.94 1.05
CA LEU A 37 -34.91 34.96 1.98
C LEU A 37 -33.87 35.88 2.63
N PRO A 38 -32.61 35.47 2.89
CA PRO A 38 -31.63 36.31 3.55
C PRO A 38 -31.42 37.72 2.95
N PRO A 39 -31.48 37.93 1.62
CA PRO A 39 -31.39 39.28 1.04
C PRO A 39 -32.52 40.24 1.45
N TYR A 40 -33.66 39.73 1.94
CA TYR A 40 -34.84 40.52 2.33
C TYR A 40 -34.88 40.87 3.82
N LEU A 41 -33.90 40.43 4.61
CA LEU A 41 -33.81 40.77 6.05
C LEU A 41 -33.91 42.28 6.32
N PRO A 42 -33.25 43.18 5.56
CA PRO A 42 -33.38 44.63 5.79
C PRO A 42 -34.81 45.16 5.63
N ALA A 43 -35.64 44.53 4.79
CA ALA A 43 -37.04 44.92 4.59
C ALA A 43 -37.97 44.40 5.70
N ILE A 44 -37.55 43.36 6.44
CA ILE A 44 -38.34 42.73 7.52
C ILE A 44 -38.11 43.44 8.86
N LEU A 45 -36.87 43.86 9.13
CA LEU A 45 -36.45 44.38 10.43
C LEU A 45 -37.20 45.62 10.93
N PRO A 46 -37.60 46.59 10.10
CA PRO A 46 -38.39 47.73 10.56
C PRO A 46 -39.71 47.33 11.22
N ALA A 47 -40.38 46.29 10.70
CA ALA A 47 -41.62 45.77 11.26
C ALA A 47 -41.44 45.03 12.60
N LEU A 48 -40.20 44.67 12.95
CA LEU A 48 -39.83 43.92 14.16
C LEU A 48 -39.17 44.79 15.25
N GLY A 49 -39.21 46.11 15.09
CA GLY A 49 -38.64 47.07 16.05
C GLY A 49 -37.19 47.47 15.79
N ASP A 50 -36.64 47.20 14.61
CA ASP A 50 -35.32 47.67 14.17
C ASP A 50 -35.42 48.51 12.87
N PRO A 51 -35.86 49.78 12.97
CA PRO A 51 -36.14 50.64 11.82
C PRO A 51 -34.93 50.97 10.94
N HIS A 52 -33.71 50.73 11.44
CA HIS A 52 -32.46 50.96 10.71
C HIS A 52 -31.78 49.66 10.25
N ALA A 53 -32.45 48.50 10.40
CA ALA A 53 -31.95 47.19 9.98
C ALA A 53 -30.53 46.87 10.49
N ARG A 54 -30.19 47.34 11.71
CA ARG A 54 -28.86 47.20 12.31
C ARG A 54 -28.44 45.75 12.47
N TRP A 55 -29.40 44.84 12.63
CA TRP A 55 -29.14 43.41 12.86
C TRP A 55 -29.10 42.56 11.58
N ALA A 56 -29.33 43.13 10.40
CA ALA A 56 -29.44 42.37 9.15
C ALA A 56 -28.20 41.50 8.86
N GLY A 57 -27.01 42.06 9.05
CA GLY A 57 -25.75 41.34 8.83
C GLY A 57 -25.52 40.17 9.80
N ALA A 58 -25.86 40.36 11.08
CA ALA A 58 -25.78 39.30 12.08
C ALA A 58 -26.77 38.17 11.77
N LEU A 59 -28.02 38.53 11.45
CA LEU A 59 -29.08 37.57 11.10
C LEU A 59 -28.79 36.79 9.82
N TYR A 60 -28.04 37.38 8.88
CA TYR A 60 -27.56 36.67 7.68
C TYR A 60 -26.57 35.54 8.02
N VAL A 61 -25.70 35.76 9.02
CA VAL A 61 -24.62 34.82 9.38
C VAL A 61 -25.08 33.76 10.39
N ILE A 62 -26.02 34.09 11.28
CA ILE A 62 -26.51 33.20 12.35
C ILE A 62 -26.87 31.78 11.86
N PRO A 63 -27.70 31.59 10.81
CA PRO A 63 -28.03 30.25 10.31
C PRO A 63 -26.79 29.48 9.83
N THR A 64 -25.87 30.18 9.15
CA THR A 64 -24.65 29.58 8.58
C THR A 64 -23.70 29.14 9.70
N ALA A 65 -23.53 29.95 10.74
CA ALA A 65 -22.73 29.62 11.91
C ALA A 65 -23.33 28.44 12.71
N ALA A 66 -24.66 28.45 12.92
CA ALA A 66 -25.36 27.34 13.57
C ALA A 66 -25.25 26.03 12.76
N THR A 67 -25.26 26.10 11.43
CA THR A 67 -25.03 24.93 10.56
C THR A 67 -23.60 24.41 10.69
N ALA A 68 -22.59 25.29 10.75
CA ALA A 68 -21.19 24.90 10.91
C ALA A 68 -20.96 24.05 12.17
N VAL A 69 -21.64 24.38 13.27
CA VAL A 69 -21.55 23.64 14.54
C VAL A 69 -22.36 22.34 14.50
N SER A 70 -23.55 22.36 13.91
CA SER A 70 -24.47 21.21 13.95
C SER A 70 -24.23 20.16 12.86
N ALA A 71 -23.62 20.50 11.72
CA ALA A 71 -23.43 19.58 10.59
C ALA A 71 -22.69 18.27 10.95
N PRO A 72 -21.62 18.25 11.78
CA PRO A 72 -20.98 17.00 12.19
C PRO A 72 -21.87 16.15 13.10
N LEU A 73 -22.70 16.79 13.94
CA LEU A 73 -23.65 16.10 14.81
C LEU A 73 -24.73 15.41 13.98
N TRP A 74 -25.31 16.12 13.01
CA TRP A 74 -26.26 15.53 12.05
C TRP A 74 -25.63 14.40 11.26
N GLY A 75 -24.37 14.54 10.82
CA GLY A 75 -23.62 13.46 10.18
C GLY A 75 -23.55 12.18 11.03
N ARG A 76 -23.17 12.30 12.30
CA ARG A 76 -23.12 11.16 13.23
C ARG A 76 -24.50 10.56 13.52
N LEU A 77 -25.52 11.41 13.66
CA LEU A 77 -26.91 10.96 13.85
C LEU A 77 -27.44 10.22 12.61
N ALA A 78 -26.97 10.58 11.41
CA ALA A 78 -27.33 9.93 10.16
C ALA A 78 -26.84 8.48 10.13
N ASP A 79 -25.58 8.30 10.56
CA ASP A 79 -24.95 6.99 10.64
C ASP A 79 -25.57 6.13 11.77
N ARG A 80 -26.10 6.73 12.84
CA ARG A 80 -26.70 6.01 13.98
C ARG A 80 -28.18 5.64 13.81
N PHE A 81 -29.02 6.56 13.31
CA PHE A 81 -30.49 6.43 13.33
C PHE A 81 -31.12 6.21 11.94
N GLY A 82 -30.29 6.07 10.91
CA GLY A 82 -30.72 5.87 9.52
C GLY A 82 -30.85 7.18 8.74
N ARG A 83 -30.26 7.19 7.54
CA ARG A 83 -30.04 8.39 6.72
C ARG A 83 -31.34 9.00 6.16
N ARG A 84 -32.31 8.17 5.75
CA ARG A 84 -33.64 8.61 5.27
C ARG A 84 -34.46 9.29 6.39
N ARG A 85 -34.55 8.64 7.56
CA ARG A 85 -35.28 9.17 8.73
C ARG A 85 -34.70 10.49 9.20
N LEU A 86 -33.38 10.61 9.17
CA LEU A 86 -32.72 11.85 9.55
C LEU A 86 -32.95 12.98 8.53
N LEU A 87 -32.92 12.67 7.22
CA LEU A 87 -33.24 13.66 6.19
C LEU A 87 -34.66 14.22 6.36
N ILE A 88 -35.64 13.36 6.68
CA ILE A 88 -37.02 13.76 7.02
C ILE A 88 -37.04 14.68 8.26
N ARG A 89 -36.33 14.31 9.33
CA ARG A 89 -36.27 15.12 10.57
C ARG A 89 -35.65 16.49 10.33
N ALA A 90 -34.59 16.58 9.53
CA ALA A 90 -33.97 17.84 9.16
C ALA A 90 -34.94 18.72 8.33
N GLN A 91 -35.65 18.15 7.37
CA GLN A 91 -36.62 18.87 6.54
C GLN A 91 -37.84 19.36 7.33
N LEU A 92 -38.40 18.54 8.23
CA LEU A 92 -39.49 18.94 9.13
C LEU A 92 -39.04 20.01 10.13
N GLY A 93 -37.83 19.87 10.69
CA GLY A 93 -37.23 20.87 11.55
C GLY A 93 -37.05 22.20 10.84
N LEU A 94 -36.61 22.17 9.58
CA LEU A 94 -36.46 23.34 8.74
C LEU A 94 -37.81 24.01 8.42
N ALA A 95 -38.87 23.24 8.14
CA ALA A 95 -40.23 23.76 7.97
C ALA A 95 -40.72 24.49 9.23
N CYS A 96 -40.51 23.90 10.41
CA CYS A 96 -40.85 24.50 11.69
C CYS A 96 -40.10 25.81 11.92
N ALA A 97 -38.78 25.82 11.66
CA ALA A 97 -37.96 27.02 11.81
C ALA A 97 -38.41 28.17 10.89
N PHE A 98 -38.74 27.88 9.61
CA PHE A 98 -39.27 28.89 8.69
C PHE A 98 -40.65 29.40 9.12
N TRP A 99 -41.53 28.53 9.57
CA TRP A 99 -42.83 28.94 10.09
C TRP A 99 -42.68 29.87 11.29
N LEU A 100 -41.82 29.52 12.27
CA LEU A 100 -41.52 30.36 13.43
C LEU A 100 -40.95 31.72 13.04
N ALA A 101 -40.05 31.77 12.05
CA ALA A 101 -39.50 33.02 11.54
C ALA A 101 -40.59 33.91 10.90
N GLY A 102 -41.56 33.32 10.19
CA GLY A 102 -42.70 34.04 9.63
C GLY A 102 -43.64 34.61 10.69
N GLN A 103 -43.71 33.98 11.86
CA GLN A 103 -44.52 34.41 12.99
C GLN A 103 -43.79 35.30 14.01
N ALA A 104 -42.52 35.61 13.80
CA ALA A 104 -41.71 36.36 14.76
C ALA A 104 -42.30 37.76 15.05
N GLY A 105 -42.49 38.11 16.31
CA GLY A 105 -42.92 39.46 16.74
C GLY A 105 -41.76 40.39 17.09
N SER A 106 -40.52 39.89 17.11
CA SER A 106 -39.34 40.68 17.44
C SER A 106 -38.08 40.16 16.74
N VAL A 107 -37.05 41.01 16.67
CA VAL A 107 -35.74 40.66 16.10
C VAL A 107 -35.12 39.44 16.78
N TRP A 108 -35.28 39.29 18.10
CA TRP A 108 -34.73 38.16 18.86
C TRP A 108 -35.47 36.86 18.60
N GLN A 109 -36.80 36.92 18.41
CA GLN A 109 -37.58 35.75 17.99
C GLN A 109 -37.18 35.31 16.58
N LEU A 110 -36.97 36.26 15.67
CA LEU A 110 -36.44 35.97 14.33
C LEU A 110 -35.02 35.37 14.40
N ALA A 111 -34.13 35.93 15.22
CA ALA A 111 -32.78 35.41 15.43
C ALA A 111 -32.79 33.96 15.95
N ALA A 112 -33.65 33.65 16.93
CA ALA A 112 -33.81 32.30 17.45
C ALA A 112 -34.34 31.33 16.39
N ALA A 113 -35.32 31.75 15.58
CA ALA A 113 -35.84 30.94 14.47
C ALA A 113 -34.77 30.69 13.39
N LEU A 114 -33.94 31.68 13.08
CA LEU A 114 -32.81 31.56 12.15
C LEU A 114 -31.66 30.69 12.69
N ALA A 115 -31.39 30.76 14.00
CA ALA A 115 -30.46 29.84 14.66
C ALA A 115 -30.99 28.40 14.59
N LEU A 116 -32.29 28.20 14.86
CA LEU A 116 -32.95 26.90 14.73
C LEU A 116 -32.92 26.39 13.29
N GLN A 117 -33.12 27.27 12.30
CA GLN A 117 -32.99 26.95 10.88
C GLN A 117 -31.61 26.37 10.56
N GLY A 118 -30.54 26.96 11.12
CA GLY A 118 -29.18 26.45 10.97
C GLY A 118 -28.91 25.16 11.75
N LEU A 119 -29.36 25.09 13.00
CA LEU A 119 -29.21 23.90 13.86
C LEU A 119 -29.95 22.68 13.33
N LEU A 120 -31.05 22.86 12.60
CA LEU A 120 -31.83 21.78 11.98
C LEU A 120 -31.56 21.67 10.46
N GLY A 121 -30.65 22.49 9.91
CA GLY A 121 -30.41 22.69 8.49
C GLY A 121 -29.43 21.71 7.82
N GLY A 122 -29.16 20.54 8.40
CA GLY A 122 -28.17 19.54 7.93
C GLY A 122 -28.55 18.76 6.65
N THR A 123 -29.30 19.38 5.74
CA THR A 123 -29.87 18.71 4.55
C THR A 123 -28.81 18.35 3.51
N PHE A 124 -27.73 19.12 3.36
CA PHE A 124 -26.66 18.82 2.41
C PHE A 124 -25.83 17.61 2.89
N ALA A 125 -25.38 17.61 4.14
CA ALA A 125 -24.70 16.47 4.77
C ALA A 125 -25.56 15.20 4.73
N ALA A 126 -26.85 15.31 5.06
CA ALA A 126 -27.78 14.19 4.99
C ALA A 126 -27.97 13.66 3.55
N THR A 127 -28.05 14.55 2.55
CA THR A 127 -28.18 14.16 1.13
C THR A 127 -26.91 13.49 0.62
N GLY A 128 -25.73 14.05 0.91
CA GLY A 128 -24.44 13.44 0.55
C GLY A 128 -24.24 12.07 1.18
N ALA A 129 -24.56 11.94 2.48
CA ALA A 129 -24.52 10.67 3.20
C ALA A 129 -25.51 9.65 2.63
N TYR A 130 -26.72 10.08 2.25
CA TYR A 130 -27.71 9.22 1.60
C TYR A 130 -27.22 8.75 0.23
N LEU A 131 -26.69 9.63 -0.62
CA LEU A 131 -26.17 9.26 -1.95
C LEU A 131 -24.99 8.27 -1.85
N ALA A 132 -24.13 8.43 -0.86
CA ALA A 132 -23.01 7.52 -0.59
C ALA A 132 -23.41 6.16 0.01
N THR A 133 -24.71 5.92 0.27
CA THR A 133 -25.20 4.57 0.65
C THR A 133 -25.13 3.58 -0.49
N GLY A 134 -25.37 4.03 -1.71
CA GLY A 134 -25.54 3.17 -2.89
C GLY A 134 -24.69 3.58 -4.09
N LEU A 135 -23.86 4.61 -3.96
CA LEU A 135 -22.97 5.10 -5.00
C LEU A 135 -21.54 5.22 -4.47
N SER A 136 -20.55 4.84 -5.28
CA SER A 136 -19.12 5.04 -5.02
C SER A 136 -18.43 5.58 -6.28
N GLY A 137 -17.19 6.07 -6.16
CA GLY A 137 -16.36 6.50 -7.30
C GLY A 137 -17.02 7.55 -8.20
N ALA A 138 -16.95 7.36 -9.53
CA ALA A 138 -17.48 8.30 -10.52
C ALA A 138 -19.01 8.51 -10.47
N PRO A 139 -19.86 7.48 -10.24
CA PRO A 139 -21.28 7.68 -9.92
C PRO A 139 -21.54 8.62 -8.74
N LEU A 140 -20.79 8.47 -7.64
CA LEU A 140 -20.94 9.35 -6.47
C LEU A 140 -20.50 10.78 -6.80
N ALA A 141 -19.36 10.97 -7.47
CA ALA A 141 -18.90 12.30 -7.88
C ALA A 141 -19.90 13.03 -8.80
N ARG A 142 -20.55 12.29 -9.71
CA ARG A 142 -21.65 12.83 -10.54
C ARG A 142 -22.84 13.28 -9.71
N ALA A 143 -23.26 12.48 -8.73
CA ALA A 143 -24.38 12.81 -7.86
C ALA A 143 -24.07 14.01 -6.95
N LEU A 144 -22.86 14.12 -6.40
CA LEU A 144 -22.41 15.28 -5.62
C LEU A 144 -22.32 16.55 -6.46
N THR A 145 -21.82 16.45 -7.70
CA THR A 145 -21.82 17.56 -8.67
C THR A 145 -23.24 18.04 -8.97
N LEU A 146 -24.19 17.11 -9.10
CA LEU A 146 -25.60 17.45 -9.32
C LEU A 146 -26.25 18.08 -8.06
N ALA A 147 -25.89 17.61 -6.87
CA ALA A 147 -26.33 18.23 -5.61
C ALA A 147 -25.82 19.68 -5.50
N GLN A 148 -24.56 19.94 -5.86
CA GLN A 148 -24.02 21.30 -5.94
C GLN A 148 -24.75 22.17 -6.98
N ALA A 149 -25.09 21.60 -8.14
CA ALA A 149 -25.89 22.30 -9.16
C ALA A 149 -27.23 22.77 -8.60
N SER A 150 -27.91 21.95 -7.81
CA SER A 150 -29.18 22.35 -7.20
C SER A 150 -29.06 23.53 -6.23
N ALA A 151 -27.98 23.59 -5.43
CA ALA A 151 -27.70 24.73 -4.56
C ALA A 151 -27.38 26.00 -5.37
N ARG A 152 -26.68 25.87 -6.51
CA ARG A 152 -26.41 27.01 -7.41
C ARG A 152 -27.66 27.52 -8.11
N LEU A 153 -28.57 26.62 -8.50
CA LEU A 153 -29.88 26.99 -9.04
C LEU A 153 -30.70 27.77 -8.01
N ALA A 154 -30.72 27.30 -6.75
CA ALA A 154 -31.36 28.03 -5.66
C ALA A 154 -30.76 29.43 -5.46
N LEU A 155 -29.44 29.58 -5.45
CA LEU A 155 -28.78 30.89 -5.32
C LEU A 155 -29.08 31.84 -6.49
N ALA A 156 -29.26 31.31 -7.70
CA ALA A 156 -29.57 32.11 -8.88
C ALA A 156 -31.05 32.52 -8.95
N ALA A 157 -31.98 31.64 -8.57
CA ALA A 157 -33.42 31.83 -8.79
C ALA A 157 -34.22 32.25 -7.55
N ALA A 158 -33.82 31.83 -6.35
CA ALA A 158 -34.63 32.00 -5.15
C ALA A 158 -34.80 33.46 -4.71
N PRO A 159 -33.76 34.31 -4.71
CA PRO A 159 -33.93 35.73 -4.40
C PRO A 159 -34.86 36.42 -5.40
N THR A 160 -34.75 36.10 -6.69
CA THR A 160 -35.63 36.67 -7.72
C THR A 160 -37.10 36.31 -7.50
N ALA A 161 -37.38 35.03 -7.22
CA ALA A 161 -38.74 34.58 -6.92
C ALA A 161 -39.29 35.23 -5.64
N ALA A 162 -38.48 35.32 -4.57
CA ALA A 162 -38.86 35.98 -3.33
C ALA A 162 -39.14 37.48 -3.55
N GLY A 163 -38.36 38.16 -4.40
CA GLY A 163 -38.56 39.57 -4.74
C GLY A 163 -39.84 39.86 -5.49
N LEU A 164 -40.18 39.03 -6.47
CA LEU A 164 -41.45 39.14 -7.20
C LEU A 164 -42.65 38.97 -6.24
N LEU A 165 -42.54 38.06 -5.27
CA LEU A 165 -43.58 37.83 -4.27
C LEU A 165 -43.62 38.91 -3.19
N ALA A 166 -42.48 39.50 -2.83
CA ALA A 166 -42.38 40.58 -1.83
C ALA A 166 -43.14 41.85 -2.24
N GLY A 167 -43.37 42.05 -3.53
CA GLY A 167 -44.23 43.15 -4.04
C GLY A 167 -45.72 42.95 -3.77
N HIS A 168 -46.14 41.74 -3.41
CA HIS A 168 -47.55 41.36 -3.27
C HIS A 168 -47.91 40.93 -1.84
N VAL A 169 -46.93 40.49 -1.04
CA VAL A 169 -47.13 40.03 0.34
C VAL A 169 -46.01 40.57 1.24
N PRO A 170 -46.29 40.94 2.50
CA PRO A 170 -45.25 41.38 3.43
C PRO A 170 -44.07 40.43 3.47
N ALA A 171 -42.85 40.97 3.35
CA ALA A 171 -41.61 40.18 3.21
C ALA A 171 -41.43 39.13 4.32
N GLN A 172 -41.90 39.43 5.54
CA GLN A 172 -41.85 38.48 6.65
C GLN A 172 -42.73 37.25 6.42
N ARG A 173 -43.94 37.40 5.83
CA ARG A 173 -44.83 36.28 5.54
C ARG A 173 -44.28 35.32 4.48
N LEU A 174 -43.26 35.74 3.73
CA LEU A 174 -42.55 34.85 2.81
C LEU A 174 -41.84 33.71 3.55
N TYR A 175 -41.43 33.90 4.81
CA TYR A 175 -40.93 32.80 5.66
C TYR A 175 -42.01 31.74 5.91
N THR A 176 -43.26 32.14 6.13
CA THR A 176 -44.39 31.22 6.30
C THR A 176 -44.65 30.41 5.04
N TYR A 177 -44.59 31.02 3.85
CA TYR A 177 -44.73 30.29 2.58
C TYR A 177 -43.52 29.41 2.28
N ALA A 178 -42.31 29.87 2.62
CA ALA A 178 -41.10 29.09 2.45
C ALA A 178 -41.10 27.81 3.31
N ALA A 179 -41.86 27.76 4.40
CA ALA A 179 -42.06 26.54 5.19
C ALA A 179 -42.71 25.40 4.39
N LEU A 180 -43.48 25.71 3.33
CA LEU A 180 -44.08 24.69 2.45
C LEU A 180 -43.03 23.95 1.61
N LEU A 181 -41.88 24.57 1.33
CA LEU A 181 -40.84 24.00 0.49
C LEU A 181 -40.12 22.81 1.19
N PRO A 182 -39.66 22.90 2.45
CA PRO A 182 -39.16 21.72 3.16
C PRO A 182 -40.23 20.64 3.41
N LEU A 183 -41.52 20.99 3.49
CA LEU A 183 -42.60 19.99 3.53
C LEU A 183 -42.73 19.23 2.21
N LEU A 184 -42.65 19.93 1.07
CA LEU A 184 -42.56 19.29 -0.23
C LEU A 184 -41.30 18.43 -0.37
N ALA A 185 -40.16 18.91 0.13
CA ALA A 185 -38.92 18.14 0.18
C ALA A 185 -39.08 16.87 1.03
N THR A 186 -39.84 16.94 2.13
CA THR A 186 -40.19 15.79 2.96
C THR A 186 -41.04 14.79 2.19
N ALA A 187 -42.05 15.24 1.44
CA ALA A 187 -42.85 14.38 0.57
C ALA A 187 -42.00 13.66 -0.48
N LEU A 188 -41.04 14.36 -1.12
CA LEU A 188 -40.10 13.75 -2.06
C LEU A 188 -39.17 12.73 -1.37
N THR A 189 -38.72 13.00 -0.14
CA THR A 189 -37.90 12.07 0.65
C THR A 189 -38.68 10.83 1.09
N LEU A 190 -39.99 10.94 1.31
CA LEU A 190 -40.84 9.79 1.63
C LEU A 190 -40.91 8.78 0.48
N LEU A 191 -40.72 9.22 -0.78
CA LEU A 191 -40.65 8.35 -1.96
C LEU A 191 -39.31 7.59 -2.08
N LEU A 192 -38.31 7.94 -1.27
CA LEU A 192 -37.02 7.27 -1.27
C LEU A 192 -37.09 5.95 -0.47
N PRO A 193 -36.43 4.87 -0.93
CA PRO A 193 -36.33 3.63 -0.17
C PRO A 193 -35.51 3.83 1.11
N GLU A 194 -35.79 3.04 2.15
CA GLU A 194 -34.91 2.96 3.31
C GLU A 194 -33.65 2.20 2.89
N PRO A 195 -32.44 2.82 2.96
CA PRO A 195 -31.22 2.07 2.72
C PRO A 195 -31.16 0.93 3.74
N GLY A 196 -30.91 -0.30 3.30
CA GLY A 196 -30.72 -1.44 4.21
C GLY A 196 -29.67 -1.10 5.28
N SER A 197 -29.72 -1.76 6.44
CA SER A 197 -28.69 -1.63 7.48
C SER A 197 -27.32 -1.62 6.82
N PRO A 198 -26.42 -0.69 7.20
CA PRO A 198 -25.14 -0.56 6.55
C PRO A 198 -24.51 -1.95 6.53
N ALA A 199 -24.19 -2.46 5.34
CA ALA A 199 -23.23 -3.55 5.25
C ALA A 199 -22.08 -3.15 6.17
N ALA A 200 -21.66 -4.06 7.06
CA ALA A 200 -20.51 -3.86 7.93
C ALA A 200 -19.44 -3.10 7.14
N PRO A 201 -18.87 -1.99 7.69
CA PRO A 201 -18.11 -1.03 6.91
C PRO A 201 -17.20 -1.79 5.96
N ARG A 202 -17.54 -1.77 4.66
CA ARG A 202 -16.73 -2.44 3.64
C ARG A 202 -15.33 -1.90 3.86
N ALA A 203 -14.36 -2.80 4.01
CA ALA A 203 -12.95 -2.41 4.02
C ALA A 203 -12.77 -1.41 2.86
N PRO A 204 -12.20 -0.22 3.13
CA PRO A 204 -12.14 0.84 2.15
C PRO A 204 -11.61 0.30 0.83
N ALA A 205 -12.44 0.29 -0.21
CA ALA A 205 -11.98 -0.08 -1.54
C ALA A 205 -10.80 0.84 -1.89
N PRO A 206 -9.61 0.31 -2.23
CA PRO A 206 -8.42 1.14 -2.35
C PRO A 206 -8.47 1.90 -3.66
N VAL A 207 -8.89 3.15 -3.57
CA VAL A 207 -8.62 4.12 -4.62
C VAL A 207 -7.17 4.55 -4.40
N ALA A 208 -6.26 4.12 -5.28
CA ALA A 208 -4.89 4.61 -5.30
C ALA A 208 -4.87 6.15 -5.18
N GLY A 209 -4.19 6.66 -4.14
CA GLY A 209 -4.17 8.09 -3.82
C GLY A 209 -5.35 8.57 -2.96
N GLY A 210 -5.59 7.91 -1.82
CA GLY A 210 -6.57 8.34 -0.82
C GLY A 210 -6.37 9.81 -0.41
N VAL A 211 -7.37 10.64 -0.66
CA VAL A 211 -7.33 12.07 -0.34
C VAL A 211 -7.63 12.25 1.15
N SER A 212 -6.69 12.84 1.90
CA SER A 212 -6.89 13.12 3.33
C SER A 212 -8.14 13.97 3.58
N LEU A 213 -9.00 13.56 4.51
CA LEU A 213 -10.17 14.36 4.92
C LEU A 213 -9.76 15.77 5.39
N ARG A 214 -8.60 15.90 6.06
CA ARG A 214 -8.07 17.21 6.48
C ARG A 214 -7.77 18.09 5.27
N PHE A 215 -7.20 17.53 4.20
CA PHE A 215 -6.96 18.25 2.95
C PHE A 215 -8.27 18.66 2.29
N VAL A 216 -9.25 17.76 2.17
CA VAL A 216 -10.57 18.08 1.59
C VAL A 216 -11.24 19.20 2.38
N CYS A 217 -11.27 19.13 3.71
CA CYS A 217 -11.86 20.16 4.56
C CYS A 217 -11.14 21.51 4.46
N ALA A 218 -9.81 21.52 4.47
CA ALA A 218 -9.03 22.75 4.33
C ALA A 218 -9.21 23.39 2.95
N ALA A 219 -9.19 22.58 1.90
CA ALA A 219 -9.43 23.01 0.52
C ALA A 219 -10.86 23.55 0.36
N GLU A 220 -11.88 22.86 0.88
CA GLU A 220 -13.28 23.29 0.87
C GLU A 220 -13.44 24.65 1.58
N ALA A 221 -12.92 24.78 2.81
CA ALA A 221 -13.01 26.03 3.57
C ALA A 221 -12.32 27.20 2.87
N ALA A 222 -11.10 27.00 2.37
CA ALA A 222 -10.34 28.03 1.65
C ALA A 222 -11.03 28.43 0.33
N PHE A 223 -11.59 27.45 -0.40
CA PHE A 223 -12.27 27.69 -1.67
C PHE A 223 -13.58 28.46 -1.46
N VAL A 224 -14.37 28.09 -0.46
CA VAL A 224 -15.59 28.81 -0.10
C VAL A 224 -15.27 30.21 0.39
N LEU A 225 -14.26 30.37 1.26
CA LEU A 225 -13.80 31.68 1.72
C LEU A 225 -13.46 32.60 0.53
N ALA A 226 -12.59 32.13 -0.37
CA ALA A 226 -12.09 32.94 -1.47
C ALA A 226 -13.17 33.32 -2.50
N THR A 227 -14.20 32.48 -2.68
CA THR A 227 -15.27 32.76 -3.64
C THR A 227 -16.41 33.55 -3.02
N VAL A 228 -16.83 33.23 -1.79
CA VAL A 228 -17.99 33.84 -1.11
C VAL A 228 -17.72 35.28 -0.67
N VAL A 229 -16.47 35.62 -0.31
CA VAL A 229 -16.10 36.97 0.18
C VAL A 229 -16.43 38.10 -0.82
N THR A 230 -16.59 37.76 -2.11
CA THR A 230 -16.91 38.73 -3.18
C THR A 230 -18.40 39.10 -3.27
N PHE A 231 -19.31 38.33 -2.66
CA PHE A 231 -20.75 38.50 -2.88
C PHE A 231 -21.43 39.59 -2.04
N PRO A 232 -21.17 39.74 -0.71
CA PRO A 232 -21.93 40.68 0.12
C PRO A 232 -21.82 42.15 -0.30
N TYR A 233 -20.72 42.55 -0.93
CA TYR A 233 -20.44 43.93 -1.35
C TYR A 233 -20.50 44.13 -2.86
N LEU A 234 -21.05 43.17 -3.61
CA LEU A 234 -21.14 43.26 -5.07
C LEU A 234 -21.97 44.47 -5.52
N LEU A 235 -23.09 44.76 -4.85
CA LEU A 235 -23.94 45.89 -5.21
C LEU A 235 -23.24 47.25 -4.99
N PRO A 236 -22.59 47.50 -3.83
CA PRO A 236 -21.69 48.65 -3.66
C PRO A 236 -20.58 48.75 -4.72
N VAL A 237 -19.97 47.63 -5.13
CA VAL A 237 -18.97 47.61 -6.21
C VAL A 237 -19.59 48.03 -7.54
N VAL A 238 -20.76 47.51 -7.90
CA VAL A 238 -21.48 47.90 -9.14
C VAL A 238 -21.80 49.40 -9.14
N SER A 239 -22.28 49.94 -8.03
CA SER A 239 -22.56 51.37 -7.88
C SER A 239 -21.31 52.24 -7.99
N ALA A 240 -20.16 51.75 -7.51
CA ALA A 240 -18.88 52.45 -7.65
C ALA A 240 -18.33 52.41 -9.09
N VAL A 241 -18.57 51.32 -9.82
CA VAL A 241 -18.14 51.16 -11.22
C VAL A 241 -19.01 51.98 -12.19
N ALA A 242 -20.33 51.97 -12.00
CA ALA A 242 -21.28 52.68 -12.84
C ALA A 242 -22.38 53.32 -11.99
N PRO A 243 -22.18 54.57 -11.53
CA PRO A 243 -23.20 55.32 -10.81
C PRO A 243 -24.47 55.45 -11.67
N GLY A 244 -25.60 54.92 -11.19
CA GLY A 244 -26.88 54.91 -11.92
C GLY A 244 -27.22 53.61 -12.65
N ALA A 245 -26.38 52.57 -12.56
CA ALA A 245 -26.74 51.24 -13.06
C ALA A 245 -28.02 50.71 -12.36
N PRO A 246 -28.95 50.08 -13.10
CA PRO A 246 -30.15 49.52 -12.51
C PRO A 246 -29.80 48.42 -11.49
N ALA A 247 -30.53 48.35 -10.37
CA ALA A 247 -30.28 47.34 -9.33
C ALA A 247 -30.29 45.89 -9.87
N ALA A 248 -31.03 45.65 -10.96
CA ALA A 248 -31.04 44.38 -11.70
C ALA A 248 -29.64 43.97 -12.20
N ALA A 249 -28.76 44.90 -12.54
CA ALA A 249 -27.39 44.61 -12.98
C ALA A 249 -26.57 43.92 -11.87
N GLY A 250 -26.73 44.36 -10.61
CA GLY A 250 -26.12 43.69 -9.45
C GLY A 250 -26.62 42.26 -9.27
N GLY A 251 -27.93 42.03 -9.48
CA GLY A 251 -28.53 40.69 -9.43
C GLY A 251 -28.03 39.76 -10.54
N VAL A 252 -27.92 40.26 -11.78
CA VAL A 252 -27.37 39.47 -12.91
C VAL A 252 -25.91 39.10 -12.66
N LEU A 253 -25.08 40.05 -12.19
CA LEU A 253 -23.69 39.80 -11.85
C LEU A 253 -23.51 38.88 -10.64
N PHE A 254 -24.47 38.90 -9.70
CA PHE A 254 -24.54 37.95 -8.59
C PHE A 254 -24.78 36.53 -9.11
N ALA A 255 -25.75 36.36 -10.01
CA ALA A 255 -26.13 35.06 -10.56
C ALA A 255 -25.12 34.49 -11.57
N LEU A 256 -24.36 35.34 -12.27
CA LEU A 256 -23.49 34.94 -13.39
C LEU A 256 -22.53 33.77 -13.08
N PRO A 257 -21.73 33.77 -11.98
CA PRO A 257 -20.87 32.63 -11.66
C PRO A 257 -21.63 31.31 -11.44
N HIS A 258 -22.86 31.39 -10.93
CA HIS A 258 -23.70 30.23 -10.66
C HIS A 258 -24.34 29.71 -11.96
N VAL A 259 -24.75 30.59 -12.87
CA VAL A 259 -25.23 30.21 -14.21
C VAL A 259 -24.12 29.50 -14.99
N ILE A 260 -22.88 30.01 -14.94
CA ILE A 260 -21.73 29.37 -15.58
C ILE A 260 -21.51 27.95 -15.02
N TYR A 261 -21.62 27.77 -13.70
CA TYR A 261 -21.59 26.44 -13.10
C TYR A 261 -22.65 25.50 -13.66
N LEU A 262 -23.91 25.95 -13.73
CA LEU A 262 -25.03 25.14 -14.20
C LEU A 262 -24.84 24.65 -15.64
N VAL A 263 -24.20 25.46 -16.51
CA VAL A 263 -23.94 25.11 -17.91
C VAL A 263 -22.67 24.27 -18.07
N ALA A 264 -21.60 24.58 -17.33
CA ALA A 264 -20.28 24.00 -17.56
C ALA A 264 -19.92 22.82 -16.63
N ALA A 265 -20.64 22.58 -15.54
CA ALA A 265 -20.27 21.57 -14.53
C ALA A 265 -20.17 20.14 -15.12
N ALA A 266 -21.07 19.77 -16.03
CA ALA A 266 -21.02 18.45 -16.67
C ALA A 266 -19.77 18.26 -17.54
N GLN A 267 -19.37 19.31 -18.27
CA GLN A 267 -18.16 19.30 -19.10
C GLN A 267 -16.91 19.33 -18.23
N ALA A 268 -16.86 20.19 -17.21
CA ALA A 268 -15.76 20.24 -16.25
C ALA A 268 -15.56 18.91 -15.53
N LEU A 269 -16.64 18.20 -15.17
CA LEU A 269 -16.56 16.88 -14.55
C LEU A 269 -15.92 15.85 -15.48
N ARG A 270 -16.18 15.92 -16.80
CA ARG A 270 -15.51 15.06 -17.79
C ARG A 270 -14.03 15.39 -17.92
N LEU A 271 -13.67 16.67 -17.98
CA LEU A 271 -12.30 17.13 -18.18
C LEU A 271 -11.40 16.93 -16.95
N LEU A 272 -11.95 17.07 -15.74
CA LEU A 272 -11.18 17.10 -14.49
C LEU A 272 -11.21 15.77 -13.73
N ARG A 273 -11.95 14.76 -14.20
CA ARG A 273 -12.14 13.45 -13.53
C ARG A 273 -10.82 12.79 -13.12
N GLU A 274 -9.86 12.77 -14.03
CA GLU A 274 -8.56 12.12 -13.83
C GLU A 274 -7.56 13.02 -13.08
N ARG A 275 -7.80 14.34 -13.05
CA ARG A 275 -6.86 15.34 -12.50
C ARG A 275 -7.54 16.33 -11.53
N PRO A 276 -8.21 15.87 -10.46
CA PRO A 276 -9.01 16.76 -9.61
C PRO A 276 -8.16 17.75 -8.80
N VAL A 277 -6.94 17.42 -8.38
CA VAL A 277 -6.07 18.37 -7.65
C VAL A 277 -5.60 19.50 -8.57
N THR A 278 -5.22 19.19 -9.81
CA THR A 278 -4.93 20.21 -10.82
C THR A 278 -6.17 21.04 -11.14
N GLY A 279 -7.33 20.41 -11.29
CA GLY A 279 -8.59 21.10 -11.50
C GLY A 279 -8.92 22.08 -10.37
N LEU A 280 -8.64 21.69 -9.12
CA LEU A 280 -8.79 22.54 -7.95
C LEU A 280 -7.80 23.72 -7.96
N GLY A 281 -6.53 23.47 -8.29
CA GLY A 281 -5.52 24.53 -8.43
C GLY A 281 -5.86 25.54 -9.53
N ALA A 282 -6.33 25.06 -10.69
CA ALA A 282 -6.85 25.90 -11.76
C ALA A 282 -8.11 26.67 -11.32
N GLY A 283 -9.00 26.04 -10.56
CA GLY A 283 -10.15 26.68 -9.95
C GLY A 283 -9.78 27.85 -9.05
N PHE A 284 -8.79 27.67 -8.17
CA PHE A 284 -8.25 28.75 -7.34
C PHE A 284 -7.58 29.85 -8.17
N ALA A 285 -6.79 29.51 -9.20
CA ALA A 285 -6.15 30.52 -10.05
C ALA A 285 -7.16 31.41 -10.78
N LEU A 286 -8.21 30.80 -11.35
CA LEU A 286 -9.30 31.51 -12.00
C LEU A 286 -10.13 32.32 -11.00
N ALA A 287 -10.40 31.77 -9.80
CA ALA A 287 -11.09 32.52 -8.75
C ALA A 287 -10.29 33.75 -8.30
N ALA A 288 -8.96 33.64 -8.21
CA ALA A 288 -8.09 34.76 -7.88
C ALA A 288 -8.14 35.85 -8.95
N ALA A 289 -8.02 35.47 -10.23
CA ALA A 289 -8.12 36.41 -11.36
C ALA A 289 -9.49 37.10 -11.41
N GLY A 290 -10.58 36.35 -11.25
CA GLY A 290 -11.93 36.89 -11.24
C GLY A 290 -12.21 37.83 -10.07
N ALA A 291 -11.68 37.52 -8.88
CA ALA A 291 -11.78 38.39 -7.71
C ALA A 291 -10.94 39.68 -7.89
N ALA A 292 -9.70 39.57 -8.38
CA ALA A 292 -8.81 40.70 -8.64
C ALA A 292 -9.36 41.70 -9.68
N ALA A 293 -10.26 41.27 -10.57
CA ALA A 293 -10.91 42.17 -11.52
C ALA A 293 -11.86 43.20 -10.89
N HIS A 294 -12.34 42.99 -9.66
CA HIS A 294 -13.28 43.91 -8.98
C HIS A 294 -12.64 45.28 -8.67
N PRO A 295 -11.49 45.36 -7.96
CA PRO A 295 -10.81 46.64 -7.74
C PRO A 295 -10.35 47.30 -9.05
N VAL A 296 -9.95 46.51 -10.06
CA VAL A 296 -9.58 47.04 -11.39
C VAL A 296 -10.79 47.68 -12.08
N ALA A 297 -11.96 47.03 -12.03
CA ALA A 297 -13.18 47.58 -12.59
C ALA A 297 -13.59 48.89 -11.90
N VAL A 298 -13.45 48.98 -10.57
CA VAL A 298 -13.73 50.21 -9.81
C VAL A 298 -12.76 51.32 -10.20
N ALA A 299 -11.46 51.03 -10.25
CA ALA A 299 -10.45 52.03 -10.63
C ALA A 299 -10.63 52.52 -12.08
N ALA A 300 -11.06 51.64 -12.99
CA ALA A 300 -11.27 51.95 -14.39
C ALA A 300 -12.69 52.47 -14.72
N GLY A 301 -13.64 52.42 -13.78
CA GLY A 301 -15.06 52.69 -14.05
C GLY A 301 -15.67 51.81 -15.14
N SER A 302 -15.20 50.56 -15.28
CA SER A 302 -15.51 49.71 -16.45
C SER A 302 -16.39 48.51 -16.11
N MET A 303 -17.68 48.59 -16.50
CA MET A 303 -18.62 47.49 -16.36
C MET A 303 -18.21 46.21 -17.13
N PRO A 304 -17.68 46.29 -18.37
CA PRO A 304 -17.17 45.11 -19.08
C PRO A 304 -16.07 44.35 -18.32
N VAL A 305 -15.17 45.06 -17.63
CA VAL A 305 -14.12 44.43 -16.81
C VAL A 305 -14.74 43.67 -15.63
N LEU A 306 -15.76 44.25 -14.98
CA LEU A 306 -16.48 43.58 -13.91
C LEU A 306 -17.23 42.33 -14.42
N VAL A 307 -17.93 42.43 -15.56
CA VAL A 307 -18.62 41.29 -16.19
C VAL A 307 -17.63 40.16 -16.52
N ALA A 308 -16.50 40.48 -17.15
CA ALA A 308 -15.45 39.51 -17.47
C ALA A 308 -14.87 38.88 -16.19
N GLY A 309 -14.59 39.68 -15.16
CA GLY A 309 -14.13 39.20 -13.86
C GLY A 309 -15.10 38.20 -13.20
N ARG A 310 -16.40 38.51 -13.22
CA ARG A 310 -17.46 37.61 -12.72
C ARG A 310 -17.57 36.34 -13.56
N ALA A 311 -17.40 36.42 -14.88
CA ALA A 311 -17.39 35.25 -15.74
C ALA A 311 -16.20 34.31 -15.44
N VAL A 312 -14.99 34.88 -15.28
CA VAL A 312 -13.77 34.14 -14.91
C VAL A 312 -13.92 33.51 -13.52
N LEU A 313 -14.51 34.24 -12.57
CA LEU A 313 -14.84 33.68 -11.25
C LEU A 313 -15.83 32.50 -11.37
N GLY A 314 -16.79 32.56 -12.30
CA GLY A 314 -17.69 31.44 -12.62
C GLY A 314 -16.97 30.19 -13.14
N ALA A 315 -16.01 30.38 -14.05
CA ALA A 315 -15.16 29.27 -14.52
C ALA A 315 -14.32 28.68 -13.38
N GLY A 316 -13.74 29.53 -12.51
CA GLY A 316 -13.00 29.10 -11.33
C GLY A 316 -13.87 28.33 -10.32
N LEU A 317 -15.07 28.85 -10.02
CA LEU A 317 -16.08 28.21 -9.17
C LEU A 317 -16.46 26.83 -9.72
N THR A 318 -16.61 26.70 -11.04
CA THR A 318 -16.92 25.43 -11.72
C THR A 318 -15.80 24.42 -11.58
N ALA A 319 -14.58 24.79 -11.94
CA ALA A 319 -13.43 23.90 -11.85
C ALA A 319 -13.18 23.44 -10.39
N GLY A 320 -13.28 24.35 -9.43
CA GLY A 320 -13.04 24.06 -8.02
C GLY A 320 -14.12 23.19 -7.37
N LEU A 321 -15.42 23.53 -7.49
CA LEU A 321 -16.49 22.74 -6.87
C LEU A 321 -16.63 21.33 -7.47
N VAL A 322 -16.40 21.18 -8.78
CA VAL A 322 -16.36 19.87 -9.43
C VAL A 322 -15.18 19.05 -8.91
N SER A 323 -14.01 19.67 -8.78
CA SER A 323 -12.81 19.03 -8.24
C SER A 323 -13.00 18.62 -6.76
N LEU A 324 -13.60 19.47 -5.94
CA LEU A 324 -13.95 19.16 -4.55
C LEU A 324 -14.98 18.03 -4.47
N SER A 325 -15.95 17.96 -5.39
CA SER A 325 -16.90 16.85 -5.47
C SER A 325 -16.20 15.53 -5.81
N LEU A 326 -15.21 15.56 -6.72
CA LEU A 326 -14.37 14.40 -7.06
C LEU A 326 -13.50 13.96 -5.88
N LEU A 327 -12.84 14.89 -5.20
CA LEU A 327 -11.99 14.62 -4.03
C LEU A 327 -12.81 14.11 -2.83
N THR A 328 -13.99 14.68 -2.59
CA THR A 328 -14.91 14.24 -1.54
C THR A 328 -15.45 12.83 -1.84
N ALA A 329 -15.76 12.52 -3.10
CA ALA A 329 -16.14 11.16 -3.49
C ALA A 329 -15.00 10.14 -3.29
N ARG A 330 -13.73 10.56 -3.50
CA ARG A 330 -12.55 9.73 -3.19
C ARG A 330 -12.36 9.54 -1.68
N ALA A 331 -12.54 10.59 -0.88
CA ALA A 331 -12.47 10.50 0.59
C ALA A 331 -13.63 9.70 1.20
N ALA A 332 -14.80 9.68 0.56
CA ALA A 332 -15.96 8.89 0.98
C ALA A 332 -15.74 7.36 0.89
N ALA A 333 -14.70 6.91 0.17
CA ALA A 333 -14.34 5.49 0.13
C ALA A 333 -13.75 4.98 1.46
N THR A 334 -13.18 5.87 2.28
CA THR A 334 -12.39 5.52 3.47
C THR A 334 -12.94 6.04 4.80
N ALA A 335 -14.07 6.76 4.77
CA ALA A 335 -14.67 7.36 5.94
C ALA A 335 -16.16 7.01 6.07
N ARG A 336 -16.68 7.06 7.30
CA ARG A 336 -18.13 6.93 7.55
C ARG A 336 -18.87 8.05 6.81
N PRO A 337 -19.79 7.74 5.87
CA PRO A 337 -20.39 8.76 5.01
C PRO A 337 -21.05 9.92 5.77
N GLY A 338 -21.83 9.64 6.82
CA GLY A 338 -22.49 10.68 7.61
C GLY A 338 -21.48 11.63 8.26
N LEU A 339 -20.49 11.09 8.97
CA LEU A 339 -19.42 11.91 9.57
C LEU A 339 -18.63 12.70 8.51
N LEU A 340 -18.24 12.08 7.39
CA LEU A 340 -17.48 12.74 6.33
C LEU A 340 -18.24 13.95 5.78
N PHE A 341 -19.46 13.76 5.29
CA PHE A 341 -20.22 14.86 4.68
C PHE A 341 -20.59 15.92 5.72
N GLY A 342 -20.85 15.53 6.97
CA GLY A 342 -21.08 16.47 8.08
C GLY A 342 -19.85 17.33 8.39
N THR A 343 -18.64 16.75 8.37
CA THR A 343 -17.39 17.51 8.60
C THR A 343 -17.02 18.41 7.42
N VAL A 344 -17.17 17.93 6.18
CA VAL A 344 -16.92 18.75 4.99
C VAL A 344 -17.88 19.95 4.95
N GLU A 345 -19.17 19.73 5.22
CA GLU A 345 -20.15 20.82 5.31
C GLU A 345 -19.81 21.81 6.42
N ALA A 346 -19.38 21.34 7.60
CA ALA A 346 -19.00 22.22 8.70
C ALA A 346 -17.87 23.20 8.29
N TRP A 347 -16.83 22.69 7.64
CA TRP A 347 -15.69 23.50 7.17
C TRP A 347 -16.08 24.43 6.01
N SER A 348 -16.96 23.97 5.11
CA SER A 348 -17.57 24.80 4.07
C SER A 348 -18.31 26.00 4.68
N LYS A 349 -19.14 25.78 5.71
CA LYS A 349 -19.86 26.85 6.42
C LYS A 349 -18.94 27.75 7.24
N ALA A 350 -17.92 27.20 7.89
CA ALA A 350 -16.90 28.00 8.58
C ALA A 350 -16.21 28.97 7.63
N GLY A 351 -15.79 28.52 6.44
CA GLY A 351 -15.24 29.37 5.39
C GLY A 351 -16.20 30.48 4.95
N ALA A 352 -17.50 30.18 4.82
CA ALA A 352 -18.53 31.16 4.48
C ALA A 352 -18.75 32.22 5.58
N VAL A 353 -18.74 31.81 6.86
CA VAL A 353 -18.82 32.74 8.01
C VAL A 353 -17.61 33.67 8.04
N THR A 354 -16.41 33.11 7.88
CA THR A 354 -15.16 33.89 7.80
C THR A 354 -15.19 34.86 6.62
N ALA A 355 -15.70 34.43 5.46
CA ALA A 355 -15.90 35.31 4.30
C ALA A 355 -16.84 36.47 4.59
N GLY A 356 -18.00 36.20 5.21
CA GLY A 356 -18.99 37.24 5.51
C GLY A 356 -18.47 38.28 6.51
N LEU A 357 -17.92 37.82 7.63
CA LEU A 357 -17.36 38.72 8.66
C LEU A 357 -16.12 39.47 8.14
N GLY A 358 -15.22 38.78 7.43
CA GLY A 358 -14.04 39.37 6.83
C GLY A 358 -14.39 40.41 5.76
N ALA A 359 -15.37 40.12 4.91
CA ALA A 359 -15.84 41.08 3.91
C ALA A 359 -16.39 42.34 4.58
N SER A 360 -17.16 42.19 5.67
CA SER A 360 -17.70 43.34 6.40
C SER A 360 -16.63 44.23 7.00
N LEU A 361 -15.62 43.64 7.63
CA LEU A 361 -14.51 44.37 8.23
C LEU A 361 -13.67 45.08 7.15
N LEU A 362 -13.27 44.35 6.11
CA LEU A 362 -12.39 44.87 5.05
C LEU A 362 -13.06 45.98 4.24
N ALA A 363 -14.35 45.84 3.95
CA ALA A 363 -15.10 46.88 3.24
C ALA A 363 -15.18 48.18 4.03
N GLY A 364 -15.35 48.11 5.36
CA GLY A 364 -15.38 49.27 6.24
C GLY A 364 -14.03 49.99 6.35
N LEU A 365 -12.92 49.25 6.24
CA LEU A 365 -11.57 49.80 6.38
C LEU A 365 -10.99 50.36 5.08
N ALA A 366 -11.24 49.70 3.95
CA ALA A 366 -10.54 49.96 2.69
C ALA A 366 -11.47 50.06 1.47
N GLY A 367 -12.78 50.18 1.68
CA GLY A 367 -13.78 50.37 0.64
C GLY A 367 -14.33 49.08 0.03
N PRO A 368 -15.36 49.17 -0.82
CA PRO A 368 -16.20 48.03 -1.22
C PRO A 368 -15.49 46.95 -2.04
N ALA A 369 -14.35 47.26 -2.68
CA ALA A 369 -13.56 46.29 -3.44
C ALA A 369 -12.52 45.53 -2.61
N ALA A 370 -12.20 45.99 -1.39
CA ALA A 370 -11.18 45.38 -0.53
C ALA A 370 -11.45 43.88 -0.18
N PRO A 371 -12.70 43.44 0.06
CA PRO A 371 -13.00 42.02 0.25
C PRO A 371 -12.56 41.14 -0.92
N ALA A 372 -12.70 41.64 -2.16
CA ALA A 372 -12.31 40.89 -3.35
C ALA A 372 -10.78 40.76 -3.47
N VAL A 373 -10.02 41.74 -3.01
CA VAL A 373 -8.54 41.67 -2.94
C VAL A 373 -8.10 40.56 -1.97
N ALA A 374 -8.71 40.49 -0.78
CA ALA A 374 -8.42 39.44 0.19
C ALA A 374 -8.78 38.05 -0.34
N GLY A 375 -9.95 37.92 -0.99
CA GLY A 375 -10.34 36.68 -1.67
C GLY A 375 -9.34 36.28 -2.76
N ALA A 376 -8.86 37.24 -3.55
CA ALA A 376 -7.85 37.00 -4.57
C ALA A 376 -6.51 36.53 -3.99
N ALA A 377 -6.07 37.11 -2.87
CA ALA A 377 -4.84 36.70 -2.19
C ALA A 377 -4.93 35.27 -1.63
N VAL A 378 -6.04 34.92 -0.98
CA VAL A 378 -6.28 33.55 -0.48
C VAL A 378 -6.28 32.56 -1.64
N ALA A 379 -7.00 32.86 -2.72
CA ALA A 379 -7.08 32.00 -3.89
C ALA A 379 -5.74 31.87 -4.61
N ALA A 380 -4.97 32.96 -4.79
CA ALA A 380 -3.66 32.92 -5.43
C ALA A 380 -2.66 32.09 -4.63
N THR A 381 -2.67 32.24 -3.30
CA THR A 381 -1.82 31.44 -2.40
C THR A 381 -2.16 29.96 -2.52
N ALA A 382 -3.44 29.59 -2.46
CA ALA A 382 -3.89 28.22 -2.63
C ALA A 382 -3.56 27.66 -4.02
N ALA A 383 -3.72 28.46 -5.08
CA ALA A 383 -3.35 28.08 -6.44
C ALA A 383 -1.86 27.80 -6.57
N VAL A 384 -1.00 28.66 -6.02
CA VAL A 384 0.47 28.46 -6.04
C VAL A 384 0.84 27.19 -5.29
N LEU A 385 0.27 26.95 -4.10
CA LEU A 385 0.53 25.74 -3.33
C LEU A 385 0.11 24.47 -4.08
N LEU A 386 -1.03 24.50 -4.77
CA LEU A 386 -1.57 23.34 -5.49
C LEU A 386 -0.97 23.13 -6.90
N LEU A 387 -0.45 24.19 -7.53
CA LEU A 387 0.13 24.13 -8.87
C LEU A 387 1.67 23.99 -8.84
N ARG A 388 2.36 24.40 -7.76
CA ARG A 388 3.81 24.16 -7.60
C ARG A 388 4.16 22.72 -7.26
N THR A 389 3.22 21.97 -6.66
CA THR A 389 3.39 20.53 -6.41
C THR A 389 3.50 19.71 -7.71
N ARG A 390 3.20 20.30 -8.89
CA ARG A 390 3.42 19.69 -10.21
C ARG A 390 4.87 19.65 -10.66
N THR A 391 5.74 20.57 -10.25
CA THR A 391 7.17 20.53 -10.65
C THR A 391 7.94 19.38 -9.99
N VAL A 392 7.30 18.68 -9.04
CA VAL A 392 7.83 17.47 -8.39
C VAL A 392 7.21 16.19 -8.97
N GLN A 393 6.14 16.28 -9.78
CA GLN A 393 5.45 15.10 -10.34
C GLN A 393 5.78 14.79 -11.81
N GLU A 394 6.35 15.71 -12.60
CA GLU A 394 6.72 15.47 -14.01
C GLU A 394 8.24 15.42 -14.28
N LEU A 395 9.09 15.45 -13.24
CA LEU A 395 10.54 15.18 -13.33
C LEU A 395 10.96 13.85 -12.66
N SER A 396 10.00 12.95 -12.39
CA SER A 396 10.29 11.63 -11.83
C SER A 396 10.29 10.55 -12.92
N MET A 397 11.15 10.72 -13.94
CA MET A 397 11.83 9.61 -14.62
C MET A 397 13.23 9.51 -14.01
N THR A 398 13.24 9.28 -12.69
CA THR A 398 14.42 9.11 -11.86
C THR A 398 14.17 7.83 -11.05
N PRO A 399 15.18 6.95 -10.86
CA PRO A 399 14.97 5.67 -10.21
C PRO A 399 14.39 5.87 -8.80
N LEU A 400 13.74 4.81 -8.30
CA LEU A 400 13.24 4.61 -6.94
C LEU A 400 13.85 5.54 -5.87
N PRO A 401 13.05 6.14 -4.97
CA PRO A 401 13.55 7.14 -4.03
C PRO A 401 14.69 6.59 -3.17
N THR A 402 15.90 7.08 -3.42
CA THR A 402 16.92 7.22 -2.38
C THR A 402 16.43 8.33 -1.47
N VAL A 403 15.94 7.96 -0.29
CA VAL A 403 15.64 8.94 0.78
C VAL A 403 16.92 9.78 0.99
N ASP A 404 16.81 11.09 0.78
CA ASP A 404 17.85 12.13 0.89
C ASP A 404 19.04 12.13 -0.09
N GLY A 405 19.06 11.33 -1.17
CA GLY A 405 20.24 11.28 -2.05
C GLY A 405 21.52 10.77 -1.33
N ARG A 406 21.40 10.35 -0.07
CA ARG A 406 22.44 9.70 0.72
C ARG A 406 22.28 8.19 0.54
N ARG A 407 23.31 7.51 0.02
CA ARG A 407 23.34 6.04 0.00
C ARG A 407 23.28 5.53 1.44
N THR A 408 22.36 4.59 1.72
CA THR A 408 22.28 3.91 3.01
C THR A 408 23.62 3.27 3.34
N THR A 409 24.17 3.59 4.50
CA THR A 409 25.46 3.03 4.92
C THR A 409 25.29 1.56 5.30
N ALA A 410 26.39 0.79 5.30
CA ALA A 410 26.34 -0.59 5.78
C ALA A 410 25.86 -0.69 7.23
N ASP A 411 26.20 0.31 8.04
CA ASP A 411 25.80 0.39 9.44
C ASP A 411 24.30 0.66 9.61
N GLU A 412 23.74 1.59 8.84
CA GLU A 412 22.28 1.84 8.81
C GLU A 412 21.53 0.58 8.36
N ALA A 413 21.98 -0.06 7.27
CA ALA A 413 21.32 -1.25 6.74
C ALA A 413 21.38 -2.45 7.70
N ALA A 414 22.53 -2.68 8.35
CA ALA A 414 22.66 -3.74 9.35
C ALA A 414 21.81 -3.45 10.60
N SER A 415 21.79 -2.19 11.06
CA SER A 415 20.94 -1.75 12.16
C SER A 415 19.45 -1.91 11.86
N HIS A 416 19.01 -1.56 10.64
CA HIS A 416 17.62 -1.73 10.20
C HIS A 416 17.22 -3.20 10.15
N THR A 417 18.12 -4.07 9.68
CA THR A 417 17.89 -5.53 9.64
C THR A 417 17.74 -6.11 11.05
N LEU A 418 18.65 -5.75 11.97
CA LEU A 418 18.59 -6.19 13.36
C LEU A 418 17.32 -5.66 14.06
N LEU A 419 16.98 -4.39 13.85
CA LEU A 419 15.75 -3.79 14.37
C LEU A 419 14.50 -4.46 13.78
N GLY A 420 14.52 -4.84 12.51
CA GLY A 420 13.48 -5.60 11.85
C GLY A 420 13.26 -7.00 12.45
N CYS A 421 14.32 -7.62 12.99
CA CYS A 421 14.21 -8.86 13.75
C CYS A 421 13.65 -8.61 15.15
N LEU A 422 14.19 -7.62 15.86
CA LEU A 422 13.77 -7.23 17.20
C LEU A 422 12.28 -6.87 17.26
N THR A 423 11.81 -6.06 16.31
CA THR A 423 10.41 -5.64 16.20
C THR A 423 9.47 -6.81 15.96
N ARG A 424 9.86 -7.78 15.11
CA ARG A 424 9.03 -8.95 14.78
C ARG A 424 9.02 -10.01 15.88
N GLU A 425 10.18 -10.32 16.46
CA GLU A 425 10.36 -11.53 17.28
C GLU A 425 10.28 -11.26 18.78
N LEU A 426 10.39 -10.00 19.19
CA LEU A 426 10.45 -9.63 20.59
C LEU A 426 9.52 -8.46 20.93
N ALA A 427 9.84 -7.26 20.46
CA ALA A 427 9.16 -6.05 20.90
C ALA A 427 7.70 -5.98 20.41
N GLY A 428 7.40 -6.46 19.21
CA GLY A 428 6.03 -6.51 18.69
C GLY A 428 5.13 -7.46 19.47
N PRO A 429 5.47 -8.75 19.60
CA PRO A 429 4.70 -9.72 20.39
C PRO A 429 4.53 -9.32 21.87
N GLU A 430 5.48 -8.56 22.44
CA GLU A 430 5.42 -8.07 23.83
C GLU A 430 4.74 -6.69 23.97
N GLY A 431 4.17 -6.13 22.90
CA GLY A 431 3.46 -4.85 22.93
C GLY A 431 4.35 -3.62 23.22
N GLN A 432 5.63 -3.69 22.87
CA GLN A 432 6.67 -2.70 23.19
C GLN A 432 7.00 -1.76 22.02
N LEU A 433 6.10 -1.63 21.06
CA LEU A 433 6.23 -0.78 19.88
C LEU A 433 5.24 0.37 19.93
N ALA A 434 5.69 1.58 19.60
CA ALA A 434 4.82 2.72 19.39
C ALA A 434 5.26 3.50 18.16
N LEU A 435 4.32 3.81 17.27
CA LEU A 435 4.59 4.64 16.11
C LEU A 435 4.12 6.07 16.39
N THR A 436 5.00 7.04 16.24
CA THR A 436 4.71 8.45 16.51
C THR A 436 4.06 9.14 15.30
N ASP A 437 3.47 10.31 15.54
CA ASP A 437 2.89 11.14 14.48
C ASP A 437 3.93 11.66 13.47
N ASP A 438 5.20 11.79 13.89
CA ASP A 438 6.33 12.22 13.05
C ASP A 438 7.06 11.05 12.35
N ASP A 439 6.35 9.95 12.08
CA ASP A 439 6.88 8.78 11.37
C ASP A 439 8.12 8.16 12.03
N ARG A 440 8.15 8.07 13.36
CA ARG A 440 9.21 7.34 14.08
C ARG A 440 8.66 6.13 14.79
N LEU A 441 9.38 5.01 14.67
CA LEU A 441 9.12 3.83 15.46
C LEU A 441 9.91 3.93 16.76
N MET A 442 9.20 3.93 17.88
CA MET A 442 9.72 3.79 19.23
C MET A 442 9.72 2.31 19.61
N VAL A 443 10.85 1.82 20.09
CA VAL A 443 11.02 0.43 20.53
C VAL A 443 11.53 0.43 21.96
N ARG A 444 10.75 -0.16 22.87
CA ARG A 444 11.16 -0.34 24.27
C ARG A 444 11.76 -1.74 24.46
N LEU A 445 12.90 -1.79 25.13
CA LEU A 445 13.52 -3.02 25.62
C LEU A 445 13.20 -3.13 27.12
N PRO A 446 12.12 -3.84 27.50
CA PRO A 446 11.52 -3.71 28.82
C PRO A 446 12.41 -4.23 29.95
N ARG A 447 13.25 -5.26 29.72
CA ARG A 447 14.04 -5.91 30.78
C ARG A 447 15.22 -5.05 31.22
N GLN A 448 15.85 -4.34 30.29
CA GLN A 448 16.94 -3.41 30.60
C GLN A 448 16.53 -1.93 30.66
N GLY A 449 15.27 -1.61 30.31
CA GLY A 449 14.73 -0.24 30.33
C GLY A 449 15.25 0.68 29.22
N ALA A 450 15.87 0.15 28.16
CA ALA A 450 16.37 0.96 27.05
C ALA A 450 15.24 1.37 26.10
N LEU A 451 15.30 2.59 25.60
CA LEU A 451 14.35 3.13 24.62
C LEU A 451 15.07 3.53 23.35
N LEU A 452 14.63 2.96 22.24
CA LEU A 452 15.19 3.18 20.91
C LEU A 452 14.18 3.93 20.03
N ARG A 453 14.68 4.71 19.07
CA ARG A 453 13.85 5.28 17.99
C ARG A 453 14.55 5.24 16.64
N VAL A 454 13.77 5.09 15.59
CA VAL A 454 14.23 5.20 14.19
C VAL A 454 13.15 5.87 13.34
N ALA A 455 13.53 6.57 12.27
CA ALA A 455 12.55 7.07 11.32
C ALA A 455 12.02 5.95 10.42
N VAL A 456 10.77 6.06 10.01
CA VAL A 456 10.04 5.09 9.20
C VAL A 456 9.75 5.72 7.84
N ALA A 457 10.38 5.19 6.79
CA ALA A 457 10.13 5.60 5.41
C ALA A 457 8.80 5.05 4.88
N ARG A 458 8.42 3.83 5.28
CA ARG A 458 7.13 3.22 4.95
C ARG A 458 6.48 2.62 6.19
N ARG A 459 5.27 3.09 6.50
CA ARG A 459 4.37 2.44 7.46
C ARG A 459 3.75 1.22 6.80
N SER A 460 3.91 0.05 7.41
CA SER A 460 3.27 -1.19 6.97
C SER A 460 2.08 -1.53 7.85
N THR A 461 1.01 -2.03 7.24
CA THR A 461 -0.21 -2.45 7.94
C THR A 461 -0.02 -3.75 8.74
N VAL A 462 1.04 -4.52 8.44
CA VAL A 462 1.39 -5.78 9.12
C VAL A 462 2.64 -5.65 10.00
N GLY A 463 3.08 -4.43 10.29
CA GLY A 463 4.27 -4.17 11.11
C GLY A 463 5.61 -4.42 10.39
N ALA A 464 5.59 -4.69 9.08
CA ALA A 464 6.78 -4.84 8.25
C ALA A 464 7.31 -3.49 7.75
N HIS A 465 7.55 -2.56 8.68
CA HIS A 465 7.98 -1.19 8.40
C HIS A 465 9.31 -1.12 7.63
N ARG A 466 9.46 -0.10 6.77
CA ARG A 466 10.76 0.29 6.19
C ARG A 466 11.36 1.43 6.98
N PHE A 467 12.59 1.26 7.46
CA PHE A 467 13.31 2.25 8.24
C PHE A 467 14.15 3.18 7.35
N THR A 468 14.45 4.37 7.87
CA THR A 468 15.39 5.31 7.27
C THR A 468 16.18 6.07 8.34
N GLY A 469 17.41 6.49 7.98
CA GLY A 469 18.32 7.18 8.89
C GLY A 469 18.85 6.32 10.04
N PRO A 470 19.60 6.92 10.97
CA PRO A 470 20.24 6.20 12.07
C PRO A 470 19.27 5.80 13.18
N VAL A 471 19.61 4.72 13.89
CA VAL A 471 18.93 4.32 15.13
C VAL A 471 19.45 5.19 16.27
N HIS A 472 18.56 5.63 17.14
CA HIS A 472 18.92 6.41 18.32
C HIS A 472 18.51 5.70 19.60
N ARG A 473 19.28 5.90 20.67
CA ARG A 473 18.97 5.48 22.03
C ARG A 473 18.72 6.72 22.91
N LEU A 474 17.74 6.63 23.81
CA LEU A 474 17.56 7.64 24.86
C LEU A 474 18.59 7.45 25.97
N THR A 475 19.35 8.51 26.29
CA THR A 475 20.28 8.58 27.41
C THR A 475 19.92 9.77 28.33
N ALA A 476 20.65 9.95 29.43
CA ALA A 476 20.48 11.10 30.31
C ALA A 476 20.72 12.45 29.61
N SER A 477 21.51 12.48 28.53
CA SER A 477 21.77 13.67 27.71
C SER A 477 20.82 13.82 26.52
N GLY A 478 19.78 12.99 26.42
CA GLY A 478 18.80 13.01 25.34
C GLY A 478 19.01 11.88 24.32
N TRP A 479 18.55 12.09 23.09
CA TRP A 479 18.64 11.07 22.03
C TRP A 479 20.00 11.06 21.36
N GLN A 480 20.71 9.93 21.43
CA GLN A 480 22.04 9.74 20.84
C GLN A 480 21.98 8.71 19.72
N VAL A 481 22.68 8.95 18.60
CA VAL A 481 22.85 7.96 17.53
C VAL A 481 23.69 6.80 18.07
N ILE A 482 23.29 5.58 17.74
CA ILE A 482 24.04 4.36 18.03
C ILE A 482 24.37 3.62 16.73
N ASP A 483 25.51 2.96 16.70
CA ASP A 483 25.95 2.13 15.59
C ASP A 483 25.48 0.67 15.75
N THR A 484 25.77 -0.16 14.74
CA THR A 484 25.34 -1.57 14.74
C THR A 484 25.89 -2.36 15.93
N PRO A 485 27.19 -2.28 16.29
CA PRO A 485 27.71 -2.97 17.49
C PRO A 485 27.02 -2.54 18.78
N ALA A 486 26.78 -1.24 18.99
CA ALA A 486 26.08 -0.77 20.18
C ALA A 486 24.62 -1.26 20.22
N LEU A 487 23.91 -1.27 19.08
CA LEU A 487 22.57 -1.85 18.98
C LEU A 487 22.59 -3.36 19.25
N ALA A 488 23.56 -4.09 18.70
CA ALA A 488 23.72 -5.53 18.91
C ALA A 488 23.97 -5.86 20.39
N ALA A 489 24.78 -5.07 21.09
CA ALA A 489 25.01 -5.23 22.52
C ALA A 489 23.72 -5.03 23.35
N LEU A 490 22.90 -4.02 23.02
CA LEU A 490 21.60 -3.82 23.66
C LEU A 490 20.64 -4.99 23.41
N VAL A 491 20.59 -5.48 22.17
CA VAL A 491 19.75 -6.65 21.82
C VAL A 491 20.25 -7.90 22.54
N ALA A 492 21.56 -8.12 22.61
CA ALA A 492 22.16 -9.24 23.33
C ALA A 492 21.79 -9.20 24.82
N ALA A 493 21.94 -8.05 25.48
CA ALA A 493 21.57 -7.90 26.89
C ALA A 493 20.07 -8.16 27.12
N GLU A 494 19.18 -7.71 26.23
CA GLU A 494 17.75 -8.00 26.34
C GLU A 494 17.46 -9.50 26.21
N LEU A 495 18.11 -10.16 25.24
CA LEU A 495 17.91 -11.58 24.96
C LEU A 495 18.47 -12.46 26.07
N GLU A 496 19.61 -12.09 26.66
CA GLU A 496 20.18 -12.77 27.82
C GLU A 496 19.22 -12.69 29.02
N LEU A 497 18.72 -11.50 29.33
CA LEU A 497 17.72 -11.30 30.40
C LEU A 497 16.42 -12.06 30.12
N ARG A 498 16.02 -12.22 28.85
CA ARG A 498 14.81 -12.94 28.46
C ARG A 498 14.95 -14.46 28.53
N THR A 499 16.08 -14.97 28.05
CA THR A 499 16.28 -16.41 27.81
C THR A 499 17.04 -17.09 28.94
N GLY A 500 17.78 -16.32 29.76
CA GLY A 500 18.68 -16.83 30.78
C GLY A 500 19.95 -17.48 30.23
N VAL A 501 20.23 -17.35 28.93
CA VAL A 501 21.40 -17.96 28.26
C VAL A 501 22.24 -16.88 27.59
N PRO A 502 23.56 -16.81 27.85
CA PRO A 502 24.44 -15.86 27.18
C PRO A 502 24.82 -16.34 25.77
N ASN A 503 25.10 -15.39 24.87
CA ASN A 503 25.68 -15.70 23.58
C ASN A 503 26.79 -14.69 23.19
N GLU A 504 28.02 -15.02 23.61
CA GLU A 504 29.21 -14.18 23.44
C GLU A 504 29.54 -13.88 21.96
N GLU A 505 29.23 -14.80 21.03
CA GLU A 505 29.55 -14.63 19.61
C GLU A 505 28.57 -13.69 18.88
N PHE A 506 27.41 -13.37 19.47
CA PHE A 506 26.32 -12.70 18.75
C PHE A 506 26.72 -11.32 18.22
N VAL A 507 27.33 -10.49 19.07
CA VAL A 507 27.73 -9.12 18.71
C VAL A 507 28.79 -9.15 17.62
N ASP A 508 29.77 -10.04 17.73
CA ASP A 508 30.85 -10.20 16.73
C ASP A 508 30.28 -10.65 15.38
N GLN A 509 29.31 -11.55 15.37
CA GLN A 509 28.68 -12.03 14.14
C GLN A 509 27.87 -10.95 13.44
N VAL A 510 27.09 -10.17 14.19
CA VAL A 510 26.34 -9.02 13.63
C VAL A 510 27.31 -7.97 13.09
N THR A 511 28.38 -7.68 13.85
CA THR A 511 29.42 -6.72 13.46
C THR A 511 30.15 -7.16 12.19
N ALA A 512 30.60 -8.41 12.13
CA ALA A 512 31.24 -8.97 10.96
C ALA A 512 30.29 -9.03 9.74
N SER A 513 28.98 -9.22 9.95
CA SER A 513 27.99 -9.08 8.86
C SER A 513 27.93 -7.65 8.31
N ARG A 514 27.98 -6.64 9.19
CA ARG A 514 28.00 -5.21 8.82
C ARG A 514 29.27 -4.86 8.06
N ASP A 515 30.42 -5.39 8.50
CA ASP A 515 31.71 -5.16 7.86
C ASP A 515 31.81 -5.84 6.48
N ALA A 516 31.28 -7.06 6.35
CA ALA A 516 31.16 -7.75 5.08
C ALA A 516 30.27 -6.96 4.09
N LEU A 517 29.13 -6.43 4.55
CA LEU A 517 28.28 -5.55 3.73
C LEU A 517 29.03 -4.27 3.32
N ALA A 518 29.77 -3.65 4.25
CA ALA A 518 30.57 -2.47 3.94
C ALA A 518 31.62 -2.75 2.86
N ARG A 519 32.25 -3.93 2.91
CA ARG A 519 33.22 -4.38 1.90
C ARG A 519 32.54 -4.62 0.54
N VAL A 520 31.39 -5.29 0.52
CA VAL A 520 30.61 -5.49 -0.71
C VAL A 520 30.20 -4.16 -1.33
N LEU A 521 29.67 -3.21 -0.55
CA LEU A 521 29.26 -1.90 -1.06
C LEU A 521 30.43 -1.07 -1.60
N ARG A 522 31.66 -1.28 -1.11
CA ARG A 522 32.88 -0.63 -1.61
C ARG A 522 33.41 -1.25 -2.89
N HIS A 523 33.41 -2.58 -2.99
CA HIS A 523 34.09 -3.30 -4.08
C HIS A 523 33.17 -3.83 -5.17
N ARG A 524 31.84 -3.76 -5.01
CA ARG A 524 30.90 -4.23 -6.03
C ARG A 524 31.12 -3.48 -7.35
N PRO A 525 31.39 -4.20 -8.47
CA PRO A 525 31.50 -3.59 -9.79
C PRO A 525 30.21 -2.89 -10.22
N ALA A 526 30.31 -1.81 -11.00
CA ALA A 526 29.15 -1.05 -11.48
C ALA A 526 28.30 -1.85 -12.50
N GLY A 527 28.95 -2.57 -13.42
CA GLY A 527 28.34 -3.53 -14.36
C GLY A 527 28.77 -4.97 -14.07
N ASP A 528 28.21 -5.95 -14.76
CA ASP A 528 28.75 -7.32 -14.73
C ASP A 528 30.09 -7.33 -15.50
N PRO A 529 31.22 -7.67 -14.85
CA PRO A 529 32.50 -7.74 -15.56
C PRO A 529 32.57 -8.93 -16.53
N HIS A 530 31.66 -9.90 -16.41
CA HIS A 530 31.61 -11.09 -17.26
C HIS A 530 30.55 -10.93 -18.34
N ARG A 531 30.94 -11.17 -19.60
CA ARG A 531 30.02 -11.07 -20.74
C ARG A 531 29.25 -12.37 -20.89
N ILE A 532 27.98 -12.37 -20.53
CA ILE A 532 27.03 -13.46 -20.81
C ILE A 532 26.37 -13.19 -22.16
N ALA A 533 26.42 -14.16 -23.07
CA ALA A 533 25.95 -13.99 -24.44
C ALA A 533 24.41 -13.95 -24.55
N ASP A 534 23.71 -14.82 -23.82
CA ASP A 534 22.25 -14.83 -23.75
C ASP A 534 21.74 -13.71 -22.83
N PRO A 535 20.97 -12.73 -23.35
CA PRO A 535 20.42 -11.64 -22.55
C PRO A 535 19.49 -12.11 -21.41
N ALA A 536 18.75 -13.21 -21.61
CA ALA A 536 17.84 -13.73 -20.57
C ALA A 536 18.65 -14.31 -19.40
N ALA A 537 19.65 -15.16 -19.68
CA ALA A 537 20.60 -15.64 -18.69
C ALA A 537 21.37 -14.51 -17.99
N ALA A 538 21.78 -13.46 -18.72
CA ALA A 538 22.47 -12.30 -18.15
C ALA A 538 21.61 -11.57 -17.12
N ARG A 539 20.33 -11.30 -17.43
CA ARG A 539 19.40 -10.66 -16.50
C ARG A 539 19.05 -11.56 -15.31
N TYR A 540 18.93 -12.87 -15.52
CA TYR A 540 18.77 -13.82 -14.43
C TYR A 540 19.95 -13.79 -13.45
N VAL A 541 21.18 -13.87 -13.97
CA VAL A 541 22.41 -13.76 -13.17
C VAL A 541 22.45 -12.45 -12.40
N ALA A 542 22.13 -11.33 -13.05
CA ALA A 542 22.06 -10.04 -12.39
C ALA A 542 21.06 -10.05 -11.21
N SER A 543 19.92 -10.74 -11.36
CA SER A 543 18.92 -10.87 -10.30
C SER A 543 19.42 -11.71 -9.12
N GLU A 544 20.11 -12.83 -9.37
CA GLU A 544 20.73 -13.65 -8.32
C GLU A 544 21.80 -12.87 -7.54
N GLN A 545 22.51 -11.97 -8.22
CA GLN A 545 23.57 -11.15 -7.66
C GLN A 545 23.07 -9.80 -7.10
N ALA A 546 21.76 -9.52 -7.15
CA ALA A 546 21.16 -8.27 -6.67
C ALA A 546 20.90 -8.25 -5.16
N LEU A 547 20.95 -9.40 -4.49
CA LEU A 547 20.70 -9.56 -3.05
C LEU A 547 21.85 -9.05 -2.17
N VAL A 548 22.30 -7.81 -2.38
CA VAL A 548 23.46 -7.18 -1.74
C VAL A 548 23.30 -7.04 -0.22
N TYR A 549 22.10 -6.76 0.27
CA TYR A 549 21.84 -6.56 1.70
C TYR A 549 21.52 -7.86 2.45
N GLY A 550 21.23 -8.95 1.72
CA GLY A 550 20.90 -10.26 2.30
C GLY A 550 19.48 -10.32 2.85
N HIS A 551 19.22 -11.26 3.77
CA HIS A 551 17.88 -11.51 4.30
C HIS A 551 17.44 -10.38 5.26
N PRO A 552 16.35 -9.65 5.00
CA PRO A 552 15.95 -8.45 5.76
C PRO A 552 15.50 -8.75 7.20
N ARG A 553 15.22 -10.02 7.50
CA ARG A 553 14.81 -10.51 8.83
C ARG A 553 15.76 -11.57 9.41
N HIS A 554 17.06 -11.32 9.33
CA HIS A 554 18.08 -12.16 9.97
C HIS A 554 19.14 -11.25 10.62
N PRO A 555 19.59 -11.50 11.87
CA PRO A 555 20.46 -10.54 12.57
C PRO A 555 21.85 -10.34 11.92
N ALA A 556 22.36 -11.36 11.23
CA ALA A 556 23.68 -11.33 10.59
C ALA A 556 23.61 -11.93 9.17
N PRO A 557 22.92 -11.28 8.20
CA PRO A 557 22.57 -11.89 6.92
C PRO A 557 23.77 -12.09 5.97
N LYS A 558 24.87 -11.36 6.19
CA LYS A 558 26.11 -11.43 5.42
C LYS A 558 27.27 -12.06 6.17
N TRP A 559 27.03 -12.50 7.40
CA TRP A 559 28.03 -13.23 8.14
C TRP A 559 28.23 -14.64 7.56
N ARG A 560 29.51 -15.03 7.41
CA ARG A 560 29.96 -16.33 6.92
C ARG A 560 31.12 -16.79 7.80
N THR A 561 31.24 -18.10 8.02
CA THR A 561 32.43 -18.67 8.69
C THR A 561 33.63 -18.68 7.75
N GLY A 562 34.84 -18.46 8.29
CA GLY A 562 36.11 -18.50 7.55
C GLY A 562 36.71 -17.12 7.29
N ASP A 563 37.81 -17.09 6.54
CA ASP A 563 38.54 -15.87 6.20
C ASP A 563 37.70 -14.97 5.29
N ALA A 564 37.34 -13.79 5.79
CA ALA A 564 36.51 -12.85 5.07
C ALA A 564 37.16 -12.40 3.76
N ASP A 565 38.45 -12.15 3.69
CA ASP A 565 39.05 -11.56 2.48
C ASP A 565 39.13 -12.55 1.32
N ALA A 566 39.34 -13.82 1.63
CA ALA A 566 39.31 -14.88 0.63
C ALA A 566 37.89 -15.14 0.07
N TRP A 567 36.83 -14.72 0.77
CA TRP A 567 35.43 -14.91 0.33
C TRP A 567 35.03 -14.06 -0.86
N ASP A 568 35.71 -12.95 -1.09
CA ASP A 568 35.29 -11.97 -2.09
C ASP A 568 35.33 -12.56 -3.51
N SER A 569 36.24 -13.50 -3.78
CA SER A 569 36.35 -14.22 -5.06
C SER A 569 35.18 -15.16 -5.36
N TYR A 570 34.32 -15.44 -4.38
CA TYR A 570 33.19 -16.38 -4.51
C TYR A 570 31.84 -15.75 -4.18
N ALA A 571 31.82 -14.45 -3.89
CA ALA A 571 30.62 -13.76 -3.46
C ALA A 571 29.75 -13.39 -4.68
N PRO A 572 28.46 -13.83 -4.73
CA PRO A 572 27.55 -13.39 -5.80
C PRO A 572 27.36 -11.86 -5.78
N GLU A 573 27.44 -11.24 -4.61
CA GLU A 573 27.28 -9.79 -4.45
C GLU A 573 28.42 -8.97 -5.06
N LEU A 574 29.54 -9.61 -5.42
CA LEU A 574 30.67 -8.98 -6.11
C LEU A 574 30.71 -9.32 -7.60
N ARG A 575 29.63 -9.93 -8.13
CA ARG A 575 29.51 -10.34 -9.54
C ARG A 575 30.65 -11.23 -10.02
N THR A 576 30.98 -12.21 -9.18
CA THR A 576 32.08 -13.15 -9.45
C THR A 576 31.67 -14.23 -10.45
N ALA A 577 32.65 -14.75 -11.19
CA ALA A 577 32.56 -16.00 -11.92
C ALA A 577 33.93 -16.71 -11.85
N PHE A 578 33.94 -18.04 -11.75
CA PHE A 578 35.17 -18.81 -11.58
C PHE A 578 35.03 -20.23 -12.13
N PRO A 579 36.12 -20.86 -12.62
CA PRO A 579 36.10 -22.27 -12.96
C PRO A 579 35.93 -23.16 -11.71
N LEU A 580 35.38 -24.35 -11.91
CA LEU A 580 35.28 -25.35 -10.84
C LEU A 580 36.62 -26.06 -10.64
N ARG A 581 36.89 -26.48 -9.40
CA ARG A 581 37.97 -27.45 -9.13
C ARG A 581 37.41 -28.85 -9.37
N TRP A 582 38.24 -29.78 -9.81
CA TRP A 582 37.83 -31.15 -10.08
C TRP A 582 38.67 -32.14 -9.28
N VAL A 583 38.00 -33.16 -8.75
CA VAL A 583 38.62 -34.29 -8.05
C VAL A 583 38.32 -35.56 -8.83
N GLY A 584 39.35 -36.34 -9.12
CA GLY A 584 39.21 -37.70 -9.63
C GLY A 584 39.07 -38.66 -8.46
N ALA A 585 38.02 -39.49 -8.49
CA ALA A 585 37.82 -40.57 -7.54
C ALA A 585 37.70 -41.93 -8.27
N PRO A 586 38.18 -43.03 -7.68
CA PRO A 586 37.99 -44.37 -8.23
C PRO A 586 36.51 -44.68 -8.41
N ARG A 587 36.14 -45.32 -9.54
CA ARG A 587 34.74 -45.60 -9.89
C ARG A 587 34.01 -46.41 -8.81
N GLU A 588 34.71 -47.30 -8.12
CA GLU A 588 34.20 -48.13 -7.03
C GLU A 588 33.83 -47.33 -5.76
N LEU A 589 34.36 -46.10 -5.61
CA LEU A 589 34.03 -45.21 -4.52
C LEU A 589 32.93 -44.20 -4.89
N ILE A 590 32.49 -44.16 -6.16
CA ILE A 590 31.44 -43.23 -6.59
C ILE A 590 30.06 -43.73 -6.12
N ASP A 591 29.30 -42.81 -5.53
CA ASP A 591 27.87 -42.97 -5.26
C ASP A 591 27.12 -41.94 -6.11
N GLU A 592 26.33 -42.41 -7.08
CA GLU A 592 25.54 -41.59 -7.99
C GLU A 592 24.21 -42.25 -8.35
N ASP A 593 23.20 -41.43 -8.63
CA ASP A 593 21.94 -41.85 -9.24
C ASP A 593 21.47 -40.77 -10.23
N SER A 594 20.63 -41.16 -11.17
CA SER A 594 19.97 -40.27 -12.12
C SER A 594 18.56 -40.72 -12.44
N VAL A 595 17.64 -39.79 -12.64
CA VAL A 595 16.21 -40.08 -12.83
C VAL A 595 15.91 -41.09 -13.94
N ASP A 596 16.71 -41.07 -15.01
CA ASP A 596 16.59 -41.83 -16.25
C ASP A 596 17.67 -42.91 -16.43
N GLY A 597 18.59 -43.04 -15.47
CA GLY A 597 19.68 -44.01 -15.53
C GLY A 597 20.82 -43.65 -16.47
N THR A 598 20.85 -42.45 -17.08
CA THR A 598 21.94 -42.04 -18.00
C THR A 598 23.22 -41.61 -17.26
N GLY A 599 23.16 -41.51 -15.93
CA GLY A 599 24.27 -41.14 -15.06
C GLY A 599 24.50 -39.63 -14.95
N PHE A 600 25.23 -39.22 -13.91
CA PHE A 600 25.44 -37.81 -13.56
C PHE A 600 26.13 -36.98 -14.66
N SER A 601 27.13 -37.56 -15.34
CA SER A 601 27.91 -36.83 -16.36
C SER A 601 27.06 -36.38 -17.56
N ALA A 602 26.02 -37.14 -17.93
CA ALA A 602 25.11 -36.78 -19.03
C ALA A 602 24.26 -35.54 -18.70
N HIS A 603 23.92 -35.36 -17.42
CA HIS A 603 23.17 -34.22 -16.92
C HIS A 603 24.05 -32.99 -16.65
N LEU A 604 25.31 -33.18 -16.24
CA LEU A 604 26.20 -32.09 -15.81
C LEU A 604 26.58 -31.10 -16.94
N ARG A 605 26.91 -31.59 -18.15
CA ARG A 605 27.22 -30.75 -19.33
C ARG A 605 28.31 -29.66 -19.16
N LEU A 606 29.25 -29.81 -18.21
CA LEU A 606 30.34 -28.84 -17.94
C LEU A 606 31.73 -29.23 -18.46
N ALA A 607 31.84 -30.21 -19.36
CA ALA A 607 33.11 -30.68 -19.94
C ALA A 607 34.20 -30.98 -18.88
N PRO A 608 34.07 -32.07 -18.10
CA PRO A 608 35.06 -32.44 -17.08
C PRO A 608 36.46 -32.66 -17.68
N PRO A 609 37.54 -32.41 -16.92
CA PRO A 609 38.90 -32.74 -17.35
C PRO A 609 39.10 -34.26 -17.45
N ASP A 610 40.12 -34.67 -18.20
CA ASP A 610 40.51 -36.08 -18.30
C ASP A 610 40.92 -36.61 -16.92
N ALA A 611 40.32 -37.73 -16.53
CA ALA A 611 40.64 -38.45 -15.31
C ALA A 611 41.51 -39.68 -15.63
N PRO A 612 42.36 -40.14 -14.68
CA PRO A 612 43.10 -41.40 -14.84
C PRO A 612 42.19 -42.60 -15.14
N SER A 613 42.75 -43.64 -15.75
CA SER A 613 42.00 -44.88 -16.02
C SER A 613 41.40 -45.44 -14.72
N GLY A 614 40.11 -45.77 -14.73
CA GLY A 614 39.37 -46.24 -13.55
C GLY A 614 38.82 -45.13 -12.65
N TYR A 615 39.15 -43.86 -12.90
CA TYR A 615 38.69 -42.72 -12.12
C TYR A 615 37.54 -41.99 -12.83
N VAL A 616 36.74 -41.28 -12.03
CA VAL A 616 35.63 -40.43 -12.47
C VAL A 616 35.83 -39.03 -11.89
N ALA A 617 35.65 -38.00 -12.72
CA ALA A 617 35.76 -36.62 -12.30
C ALA A 617 34.51 -36.13 -11.53
N LEU A 618 34.73 -35.38 -10.46
CA LEU A 618 33.71 -34.77 -9.62
C LEU A 618 34.02 -33.28 -9.42
N PRO A 619 33.07 -32.37 -9.71
CA PRO A 619 33.28 -30.94 -9.50
C PRO A 619 33.16 -30.58 -8.01
N VAL A 620 34.06 -29.72 -7.54
CA VAL A 620 34.10 -29.21 -6.17
C VAL A 620 34.19 -27.69 -6.20
N HIS A 621 33.43 -27.03 -5.33
CA HIS A 621 33.54 -25.59 -5.16
C HIS A 621 34.98 -25.22 -4.71
N PRO A 622 35.67 -24.25 -5.33
CA PRO A 622 37.07 -23.97 -5.00
C PRO A 622 37.31 -23.60 -3.52
N TRP A 623 36.36 -22.90 -2.88
CA TRP A 623 36.38 -22.71 -1.43
C TRP A 623 36.32 -24.02 -0.62
N GLN A 624 35.38 -24.91 -0.93
CA GLN A 624 35.25 -26.22 -0.30
C GLN A 624 36.55 -27.02 -0.47
N TRP A 625 37.15 -26.97 -1.66
CA TRP A 625 38.46 -27.57 -1.93
C TRP A 625 39.55 -27.02 -1.02
N ARG A 626 39.66 -25.70 -0.85
CA ARG A 626 40.67 -25.09 0.05
C ARG A 626 40.56 -25.59 1.49
N MET A 627 39.33 -25.75 1.99
CA MET A 627 39.09 -26.29 3.33
C MET A 627 39.48 -27.78 3.43
N LEU A 628 39.16 -28.58 2.40
CA LEU A 628 39.53 -29.99 2.33
C LEU A 628 41.05 -30.19 2.24
N ALA A 629 41.72 -29.42 1.38
CA ALA A 629 43.16 -29.49 1.16
C ALA A 629 43.97 -29.09 2.41
N ARG A 630 43.41 -28.24 3.27
CA ARG A 630 44.00 -27.84 4.57
C ARG A 630 43.60 -28.74 5.73
N ALA A 631 42.85 -29.82 5.46
CA ALA A 631 42.29 -30.72 6.47
C ALA A 631 41.43 -30.01 7.54
N GLU A 632 40.83 -28.85 7.21
CA GLU A 632 39.95 -28.11 8.10
C GLU A 632 38.59 -28.81 8.28
N ILE A 633 38.20 -29.64 7.30
CA ILE A 633 36.95 -30.40 7.26
C ILE A 633 37.21 -31.80 6.68
N ALA A 634 36.33 -32.76 6.98
CA ALA A 634 36.33 -34.13 6.46
C ALA A 634 37.74 -34.77 6.36
N PRO A 635 38.40 -35.08 7.51
CA PRO A 635 39.78 -35.57 7.54
C PRO A 635 40.04 -36.82 6.67
N ARG A 636 39.01 -37.63 6.44
CA ARG A 636 39.09 -38.80 5.54
C ARG A 636 39.33 -38.40 4.09
N VAL A 637 38.73 -37.31 3.62
CA VAL A 637 38.96 -36.77 2.28
C VAL A 637 40.39 -36.22 2.18
N ALA A 638 40.85 -35.48 3.19
CA ALA A 638 42.22 -34.98 3.23
C ALA A 638 43.26 -36.12 3.21
N ARG A 639 43.01 -37.20 3.96
CA ARG A 639 43.85 -38.41 3.93
C ARG A 639 43.83 -39.09 2.56
N ALA A 640 42.65 -39.25 1.96
CA ALA A 640 42.50 -39.85 0.64
C ALA A 640 43.19 -39.02 -0.47
N LEU A 641 43.26 -37.70 -0.30
CA LEU A 641 44.06 -36.83 -1.18
C LEU A 641 45.57 -37.02 -0.95
N ALA A 642 46.00 -37.13 0.31
CA ALA A 642 47.40 -37.27 0.69
C ALA A 642 48.01 -38.63 0.29
N ASP A 643 47.22 -39.71 0.34
CA ASP A 643 47.66 -41.06 -0.06
C ASP A 643 47.42 -41.38 -1.55
N GLY A 644 46.87 -40.43 -2.31
CA GLY A 644 46.65 -40.56 -3.76
C GLY A 644 45.39 -41.35 -4.15
N THR A 645 44.57 -41.77 -3.18
CA THR A 645 43.27 -42.41 -3.46
C THR A 645 42.36 -41.45 -4.26
N LEU A 646 42.31 -40.18 -3.85
CA LEU A 646 41.68 -39.09 -4.60
C LEU A 646 42.75 -38.26 -5.30
N VAL A 647 42.50 -37.87 -6.55
CA VAL A 647 43.46 -37.12 -7.37
C VAL A 647 42.92 -35.73 -7.63
N ASP A 648 43.74 -34.71 -7.42
CA ASP A 648 43.43 -33.33 -7.83
C ASP A 648 43.57 -33.20 -9.35
N LEU A 649 42.48 -32.93 -10.06
CA LEU A 649 42.46 -32.75 -11.51
C LEU A 649 42.57 -31.27 -11.92
N GLY A 650 42.76 -30.35 -10.97
CA GLY A 650 42.92 -28.94 -11.27
C GLY A 650 41.60 -28.18 -11.45
N GLU A 651 41.72 -26.94 -11.90
CA GLU A 651 40.59 -26.12 -12.33
C GLU A 651 40.33 -26.33 -13.82
N ALA A 652 39.08 -26.57 -14.20
CA ALA A 652 38.70 -26.84 -15.58
C ALA A 652 37.23 -26.49 -15.85
N GLY A 653 36.90 -26.38 -17.14
CA GLY A 653 35.56 -26.01 -17.62
C GLY A 653 35.33 -24.50 -17.71
N PRO A 654 34.20 -24.07 -18.28
CA PRO A 654 33.85 -22.66 -18.38
C PRO A 654 33.61 -22.06 -16.97
N PRO A 655 33.83 -20.75 -16.79
CA PRO A 655 33.48 -20.08 -15.54
C PRO A 655 31.99 -20.25 -15.20
N VAL A 656 31.72 -20.66 -13.97
CA VAL A 656 30.37 -20.72 -13.42
C VAL A 656 30.11 -19.53 -12.51
N VAL A 657 28.85 -19.14 -12.40
CA VAL A 657 28.42 -17.98 -11.62
C VAL A 657 27.74 -18.44 -10.33
N PRO A 658 28.18 -18.01 -9.14
CA PRO A 658 27.46 -18.30 -7.92
C PRO A 658 26.11 -17.57 -7.89
N THR A 659 25.07 -18.31 -7.51
CA THR A 659 23.72 -17.77 -7.26
C THR A 659 23.65 -17.15 -5.85
N ALA A 660 22.50 -16.61 -5.46
CA ALA A 660 22.24 -16.09 -4.11
C ALA A 660 22.46 -17.13 -3.00
N SER A 661 22.43 -18.43 -3.32
CA SER A 661 22.71 -19.51 -2.36
C SER A 661 24.21 -19.73 -2.11
N VAL A 662 25.08 -19.08 -2.90
CA VAL A 662 26.53 -19.23 -2.98
C VAL A 662 26.95 -20.61 -3.52
N ARG A 663 26.47 -21.70 -2.90
CA ARG A 663 26.86 -23.08 -3.22
C ARG A 663 26.24 -23.64 -4.50
N THR A 664 25.15 -23.03 -4.98
CA THR A 664 24.56 -23.37 -6.29
C THR A 664 25.17 -22.45 -7.33
N LEU A 665 25.80 -23.05 -8.31
CA LEU A 665 26.55 -22.38 -9.38
C LEU A 665 25.79 -22.58 -10.69
N TYR A 666 25.70 -21.55 -11.51
CA TYR A 666 25.01 -21.60 -12.80
C TYR A 666 26.03 -21.45 -13.93
N SER A 667 25.92 -22.30 -14.96
CA SER A 667 26.62 -22.09 -16.23
C SER A 667 25.63 -21.55 -17.26
N PRO A 668 25.71 -20.27 -17.63
CA PRO A 668 24.86 -19.70 -18.69
C PRO A 668 25.07 -20.37 -20.04
N GLU A 669 26.29 -20.83 -20.34
CA GLU A 669 26.63 -21.44 -21.63
C GLU A 669 26.04 -22.85 -21.77
N ALA A 670 26.12 -23.65 -20.70
CA ALA A 670 25.60 -25.02 -20.70
C ALA A 670 24.13 -25.11 -20.27
N ASP A 671 23.53 -23.99 -19.81
CA ASP A 671 22.20 -23.90 -19.21
C ASP A 671 21.95 -25.00 -18.17
N VAL A 672 22.78 -25.00 -17.12
CA VAL A 672 22.75 -26.02 -16.06
C VAL A 672 23.19 -25.43 -14.72
N PHE A 673 22.59 -25.94 -13.65
CA PHE A 673 22.96 -25.59 -12.29
C PHE A 673 23.69 -26.75 -11.61
N VAL A 674 24.72 -26.41 -10.85
CA VAL A 674 25.52 -27.35 -10.07
C VAL A 674 25.49 -26.90 -8.61
N LYS A 675 24.79 -27.67 -7.78
CA LYS A 675 24.66 -27.43 -6.33
C LYS A 675 25.71 -28.27 -5.61
N THR A 676 26.77 -27.61 -5.19
CA THR A 676 27.91 -28.23 -4.51
C THR A 676 27.75 -28.19 -2.99
N SER A 677 28.41 -29.10 -2.27
CA SER A 677 28.59 -28.97 -0.83
C SER A 677 29.53 -27.81 -0.49
N LEU A 678 29.17 -27.05 0.54
CA LEU A 678 29.96 -25.92 1.03
C LEU A 678 29.88 -25.86 2.56
N HIS A 679 30.95 -26.26 3.25
CA HIS A 679 31.04 -26.35 4.71
C HIS A 679 31.19 -24.99 5.40
N VAL A 680 30.29 -24.09 5.06
CA VAL A 680 30.29 -22.71 5.49
C VAL A 680 28.92 -22.43 6.08
N ARG A 681 28.91 -21.84 7.27
CA ARG A 681 27.65 -21.39 7.86
C ARG A 681 27.26 -20.09 7.16
N ILE A 682 26.11 -20.12 6.48
CA ILE A 682 25.49 -18.95 5.87
C ILE A 682 24.14 -18.79 6.55
N THR A 683 23.89 -17.63 7.17
CA THR A 683 22.74 -17.41 8.06
C THR A 683 22.71 -18.43 9.22
N ASN A 684 21.62 -19.18 9.38
CA ASN A 684 21.46 -20.16 10.47
C ASN A 684 21.94 -21.59 10.11
N CYS A 685 22.29 -21.87 8.85
CA CYS A 685 22.55 -23.23 8.37
C CYS A 685 23.98 -23.42 7.88
N LEU A 686 24.56 -24.58 8.18
CA LEU A 686 25.74 -25.10 7.50
C LEU A 686 25.31 -25.59 6.11
N ARG A 687 25.94 -25.07 5.04
CA ARG A 687 25.50 -25.31 3.65
C ARG A 687 26.13 -26.56 3.02
N LYS A 688 26.18 -27.67 3.75
CA LYS A 688 26.55 -28.98 3.20
C LYS A 688 25.33 -29.70 2.60
N ASN A 689 25.53 -30.56 1.62
CA ASN A 689 24.51 -31.51 1.18
C ASN A 689 24.59 -32.72 2.11
N ALA A 690 23.59 -32.92 2.96
CA ALA A 690 23.56 -34.08 3.85
C ALA A 690 23.42 -35.38 3.03
N ARG A 691 23.88 -36.50 3.58
CA ARG A 691 23.90 -37.78 2.84
C ARG A 691 22.52 -38.19 2.31
N TYR A 692 21.45 -37.93 3.05
CA TYR A 692 20.08 -38.23 2.63
C TYR A 692 19.51 -37.25 1.59
N GLU A 693 20.07 -36.03 1.47
CA GLU A 693 19.58 -35.00 0.53
C GLU A 693 19.96 -35.32 -0.91
N LEU A 694 21.11 -35.98 -1.12
CA LEU A 694 21.60 -36.37 -2.43
C LEU A 694 20.65 -37.34 -3.16
N PRO A 695 20.35 -38.55 -2.65
CA PRO A 695 19.35 -39.43 -3.24
C PRO A 695 17.93 -38.83 -3.12
N GLY A 696 17.66 -38.06 -2.06
CA GLY A 696 16.39 -37.37 -1.87
C GLY A 696 16.02 -36.47 -3.05
N ALA A 697 16.97 -35.74 -3.63
CA ALA A 697 16.74 -34.89 -4.80
C ALA A 697 16.25 -35.66 -6.04
N VAL A 698 16.88 -36.81 -6.34
CA VAL A 698 16.49 -37.65 -7.48
C VAL A 698 15.16 -38.36 -7.22
N HIS A 699 14.95 -38.89 -6.00
CA HIS A 699 13.68 -39.52 -5.64
C HIS A 699 12.51 -38.53 -5.67
N LEU A 700 12.68 -37.33 -5.12
CA LEU A 700 11.65 -36.28 -5.17
C LEU A 700 11.39 -35.83 -6.61
N THR A 701 12.42 -35.75 -7.46
CA THR A 701 12.23 -35.44 -8.88
C THR A 701 11.34 -36.48 -9.57
N ARG A 702 11.61 -37.79 -9.38
CA ARG A 702 10.77 -38.88 -9.93
C ARG A 702 9.33 -38.80 -9.39
N LEU A 703 9.17 -38.55 -8.09
CA LEU A 703 7.88 -38.50 -7.42
C LEU A 703 7.02 -37.30 -7.87
N LEU A 704 7.63 -36.13 -7.97
CA LEU A 704 6.92 -34.89 -8.24
C LEU A 704 6.62 -34.72 -9.73
N ALA A 705 7.29 -35.43 -10.63
CA ALA A 705 7.01 -35.38 -12.07
C ALA A 705 5.51 -35.56 -12.43
N PRO A 706 4.79 -36.61 -11.98
CA PRO A 706 3.36 -36.75 -12.25
C PRO A 706 2.50 -35.69 -11.55
N VAL A 707 2.92 -35.17 -10.39
CA VAL A 707 2.22 -34.08 -9.70
C VAL A 707 2.35 -32.78 -10.49
N ALA A 708 3.57 -32.44 -10.91
CA ALA A 708 3.86 -31.27 -11.73
C ALA A 708 3.12 -31.33 -13.07
N ALA A 709 3.04 -32.51 -13.71
CA ALA A 709 2.29 -32.70 -14.95
C ALA A 709 0.78 -32.43 -14.76
N ARG A 710 0.18 -32.86 -13.63
CA ARG A 710 -1.22 -32.55 -13.31
C ARG A 710 -1.44 -31.06 -13.05
N CYS A 711 -0.59 -30.43 -12.23
CA CYS A 711 -0.67 -28.99 -12.02
C CYS A 711 -0.48 -28.20 -13.32
N ALA A 712 0.40 -28.65 -14.22
CA ALA A 712 0.58 -28.06 -15.54
C ALA A 712 -0.63 -28.26 -16.47
N ALA A 713 -1.45 -29.29 -16.27
CA ALA A 713 -2.70 -29.45 -17.02
C ALA A 713 -3.73 -28.38 -16.61
N ASP A 714 -3.81 -28.06 -15.31
CA ASP A 714 -4.76 -27.07 -14.78
C ASP A 714 -4.29 -25.63 -14.99
N LEU A 715 -3.00 -25.38 -14.81
CA LEU A 715 -2.39 -24.04 -14.88
C LEU A 715 -1.80 -23.74 -16.27
N GLY A 716 -1.72 -24.74 -17.15
CA GLY A 716 -1.02 -24.65 -18.42
C GLY A 716 0.48 -24.41 -18.24
N GLU A 717 1.06 -23.68 -19.18
CA GLU A 717 2.47 -23.26 -19.18
C GLU A 717 2.81 -22.19 -18.11
N ARG A 718 1.95 -21.93 -17.12
CA ARG A 718 2.14 -20.89 -16.10
C ARG A 718 3.02 -21.32 -14.92
N PHE A 719 3.32 -22.61 -14.81
CA PHE A 719 4.10 -23.19 -13.71
C PHE A 719 5.10 -24.23 -14.23
N ALA A 720 6.29 -24.27 -13.62
CA ALA A 720 7.19 -25.42 -13.71
C ALA A 720 7.99 -25.61 -12.40
N LEU A 721 8.34 -26.85 -12.11
CA LEU A 721 9.28 -27.22 -11.07
C LEU A 721 10.62 -27.57 -11.74
N LEU A 722 11.73 -26.98 -11.32
CA LEU A 722 13.06 -27.28 -11.86
C LEU A 722 13.54 -28.65 -11.33
N PRO A 723 13.68 -29.68 -12.19
CA PRO A 723 14.13 -31.00 -11.77
C PRO A 723 15.58 -31.00 -11.24
N GLU A 724 15.86 -31.91 -10.31
CA GLU A 724 17.20 -32.22 -9.83
C GLU A 724 17.56 -33.65 -10.27
N PRO A 725 17.87 -33.85 -11.57
CA PRO A 725 17.82 -35.17 -12.20
C PRO A 725 18.94 -36.11 -11.77
N ALA A 726 20.03 -35.62 -11.19
CA ALA A 726 21.17 -36.45 -10.83
C ALA A 726 21.95 -35.90 -9.64
N TYR A 727 22.59 -36.80 -8.90
CA TYR A 727 23.60 -36.46 -7.89
C TYR A 727 24.86 -37.32 -8.08
N ARG A 728 25.98 -36.86 -7.53
CA ARG A 728 27.21 -37.65 -7.40
C ARG A 728 27.92 -37.28 -6.11
N THR A 729 28.52 -38.26 -5.45
CA THR A 729 29.45 -38.07 -4.32
C THR A 729 30.48 -39.20 -4.27
N VAL A 730 31.37 -39.16 -3.28
CA VAL A 730 32.38 -40.19 -2.99
C VAL A 730 32.10 -40.85 -1.64
N ASN A 731 32.02 -42.17 -1.63
CA ASN A 731 31.78 -42.99 -0.46
C ASN A 731 33.06 -43.19 0.38
N LEU A 732 33.44 -42.15 1.12
CA LEU A 732 34.53 -42.16 2.12
C LEU A 732 34.00 -42.03 3.55
N GLY A 733 32.84 -42.65 3.80
CA GLY A 733 32.04 -42.43 5.00
C GLY A 733 31.17 -41.16 4.91
N THR A 734 30.37 -40.93 5.94
CA THR A 734 29.35 -39.85 5.95
C THR A 734 29.96 -38.46 5.73
N ASP A 735 31.08 -38.16 6.38
CA ASP A 735 31.78 -36.88 6.26
C ASP A 735 32.35 -36.65 4.85
N GLY A 736 32.90 -37.70 4.21
CA GLY A 736 33.38 -37.62 2.83
C GLY A 736 32.24 -37.45 1.82
N ALA A 737 31.17 -38.22 1.97
CA ALA A 737 29.99 -38.13 1.10
C ALA A 737 29.31 -36.75 1.19
N GLU A 738 29.25 -36.17 2.39
CA GLU A 738 28.69 -34.83 2.59
C GLU A 738 29.65 -33.72 2.13
N ALA A 739 30.96 -33.95 2.17
CA ALA A 739 31.95 -32.95 1.75
C ALA A 739 32.08 -32.83 0.22
N LEU A 740 31.83 -33.91 -0.52
CA LEU A 740 31.99 -33.99 -1.97
C LEU A 740 30.64 -34.14 -2.72
N GLY A 741 29.52 -34.03 -2.02
CA GLY A 741 28.20 -34.17 -2.62
C GLY A 741 27.86 -33.06 -3.61
N VAL A 742 27.38 -33.44 -4.80
CA VAL A 742 26.94 -32.54 -5.86
C VAL A 742 25.58 -32.97 -6.39
N ILE A 743 24.68 -32.01 -6.59
CA ILE A 743 23.39 -32.19 -7.25
C ILE A 743 23.37 -31.35 -8.54
N VAL A 744 22.92 -31.96 -9.64
CA VAL A 744 22.64 -31.26 -10.90
C VAL A 744 21.19 -30.82 -10.90
N ARG A 745 20.92 -29.59 -11.30
CA ARG A 745 19.59 -29.06 -11.57
C ARG A 745 19.52 -28.55 -13.01
N THR A 746 18.40 -28.78 -13.68
CA THR A 746 18.22 -28.37 -15.07
C THR A 746 18.23 -26.85 -15.24
N GLY A 747 18.63 -26.40 -16.43
CA GLY A 747 18.61 -25.01 -16.84
C GLY A 747 17.23 -24.37 -16.99
N LEU A 748 17.26 -23.12 -17.44
CA LEU A 748 16.09 -22.24 -17.57
C LEU A 748 15.56 -22.19 -19.01
N GLY A 749 16.40 -22.44 -20.02
CA GLY A 749 16.09 -22.19 -21.43
C GLY A 749 14.85 -22.92 -21.94
N ALA A 750 14.65 -24.18 -21.52
CA ALA A 750 13.45 -24.97 -21.85
C ALA A 750 12.14 -24.36 -21.31
N HIS A 751 12.23 -23.41 -20.38
CA HIS A 751 11.10 -22.75 -19.76
C HIS A 751 10.86 -21.31 -20.25
N LEU A 752 11.60 -20.85 -21.26
CA LEU A 752 11.51 -19.48 -21.75
C LEU A 752 11.06 -19.44 -23.21
N ARG A 753 10.21 -18.47 -23.55
CA ARG A 753 9.92 -18.08 -24.93
C ARG A 753 10.82 -16.88 -25.33
N PRO A 754 11.01 -16.60 -26.64
CA PRO A 754 11.81 -15.46 -27.08
C PRO A 754 11.38 -14.15 -26.40
N GLY A 755 12.35 -13.42 -25.85
CA GLY A 755 12.13 -12.16 -25.14
C GLY A 755 11.70 -12.28 -23.68
N GLN A 756 11.36 -13.48 -23.20
CA GLN A 756 11.04 -13.70 -21.79
C GLN A 756 12.31 -13.78 -20.93
N VAL A 757 12.20 -13.30 -19.69
CA VAL A 757 13.34 -13.23 -18.77
C VAL A 757 12.94 -13.81 -17.41
N PRO A 758 13.69 -14.79 -16.87
CA PRO A 758 13.49 -15.24 -15.50
C PRO A 758 14.22 -14.33 -14.52
N LEU A 759 13.52 -13.92 -13.46
CA LEU A 759 14.05 -13.10 -12.38
C LEU A 759 13.80 -13.79 -11.04
N LEU A 760 14.79 -13.73 -10.16
CA LEU A 760 14.63 -14.18 -8.79
C LEU A 760 13.62 -13.29 -8.05
N ALA A 761 12.60 -13.87 -7.41
CA ALA A 761 11.60 -13.09 -6.67
C ALA A 761 12.23 -12.24 -5.55
N GLY A 762 13.28 -12.76 -4.90
CA GLY A 762 14.06 -12.00 -3.94
C GLY A 762 14.74 -10.74 -4.51
N ALA A 763 15.10 -10.73 -5.80
CA ALA A 763 15.65 -9.55 -6.46
C ALA A 763 14.60 -8.47 -6.66
N LEU A 764 13.37 -8.86 -7.03
CA LEU A 764 12.23 -7.94 -7.17
C LEU A 764 11.94 -7.21 -5.86
N ALA A 765 12.11 -7.88 -4.72
CA ALA A 765 11.93 -7.31 -3.39
C ALA A 765 13.04 -6.34 -2.96
N THR A 766 14.06 -6.12 -3.80
CA THR A 766 15.14 -5.15 -3.54
C THR A 766 14.91 -3.82 -4.26
N ALA A 767 15.67 -2.80 -3.87
CA ALA A 767 15.74 -1.52 -4.57
C ALA A 767 16.75 -1.51 -5.74
N ASP A 768 17.10 -2.68 -6.29
CA ASP A 768 18.03 -2.78 -7.43
C ASP A 768 17.44 -2.09 -8.68
N PRO A 769 18.20 -1.22 -9.37
CA PRO A 769 17.69 -0.41 -10.46
C PRO A 769 17.43 -1.17 -11.76
N HIS A 770 17.83 -2.45 -11.86
CA HIS A 770 17.69 -3.25 -13.08
C HIS A 770 16.75 -4.45 -12.92
N THR A 771 16.71 -5.00 -11.71
CA THR A 771 16.00 -6.23 -11.37
C THR A 771 15.00 -6.05 -10.23
N GLY A 772 15.01 -4.93 -9.52
CA GLY A 772 14.00 -4.59 -8.51
C GLY A 772 12.64 -4.31 -9.14
N ILE A 773 11.58 -4.49 -8.36
CA ILE A 773 10.20 -4.38 -8.87
C ILE A 773 9.89 -3.00 -9.46
N GLY A 774 10.51 -1.92 -8.96
CA GLY A 774 10.34 -0.59 -9.53
C GLY A 774 10.86 -0.47 -10.97
N ALA A 775 11.93 -1.20 -11.31
CA ALA A 775 12.47 -1.24 -12.66
C ALA A 775 11.65 -2.14 -13.58
N VAL A 776 11.16 -3.26 -13.07
CA VAL A 776 10.33 -4.21 -13.82
C VAL A 776 8.93 -3.65 -14.10
N LEU A 777 8.34 -2.96 -13.12
CA LEU A 777 6.99 -2.40 -13.23
C LEU A 777 6.92 -1.22 -14.22
N GLY A 778 7.95 -0.37 -14.28
CA GLY A 778 7.93 0.83 -15.12
C GLY A 778 6.71 1.71 -14.81
N ASP A 779 5.88 1.98 -15.82
CA ASP A 779 4.61 2.73 -15.71
C ASP A 779 3.37 1.83 -15.58
N ALA A 780 3.53 0.51 -15.48
CA ALA A 780 2.41 -0.43 -15.39
C ALA A 780 1.62 -0.27 -14.08
N ASP A 781 0.36 -0.74 -14.11
CA ASP A 781 -0.52 -0.75 -12.94
C ASP A 781 0.03 -1.72 -11.86
N PRO A 782 0.44 -1.22 -10.68
CA PRO A 782 1.00 -2.07 -9.63
C PRO A 782 -0.01 -3.08 -9.10
N ALA A 783 -1.30 -2.75 -9.05
CA ALA A 783 -2.33 -3.64 -8.54
C ALA A 783 -2.63 -4.77 -9.54
N GLY A 784 -2.72 -4.45 -10.83
CA GLY A 784 -2.81 -5.41 -11.92
C GLY A 784 -1.61 -6.36 -11.97
N TRP A 785 -0.39 -5.81 -11.89
CA TRP A 785 0.84 -6.63 -11.87
C TRP A 785 0.85 -7.58 -10.67
N TRP A 786 0.50 -7.07 -9.49
CA TRP A 786 0.41 -7.86 -8.26
C TRP A 786 -0.63 -8.99 -8.36
N ARG A 787 -1.81 -8.70 -8.90
CA ARG A 787 -2.83 -9.73 -9.17
C ARG A 787 -2.29 -10.81 -10.10
N ALA A 788 -1.69 -10.43 -11.24
CA ALA A 788 -1.13 -11.38 -12.19
C ALA A 788 -0.04 -12.26 -11.54
N TYR A 789 0.80 -11.68 -10.68
CA TYR A 789 1.79 -12.42 -9.91
C TYR A 789 1.15 -13.42 -8.94
N LEU A 790 0.15 -12.97 -8.17
CA LEU A 790 -0.57 -13.81 -7.20
C LEU A 790 -1.31 -14.97 -7.87
N GLU A 791 -1.98 -14.71 -9.00
CA GLU A 791 -2.71 -15.72 -9.77
C GLU A 791 -1.80 -16.82 -10.33
N LEU A 792 -0.49 -16.56 -10.47
CA LEU A 792 0.50 -17.59 -10.78
C LEU A 792 0.96 -18.35 -9.54
N LEU A 793 1.29 -17.65 -8.46
CA LEU A 793 1.98 -18.25 -7.31
C LEU A 793 1.02 -18.89 -6.29
N VAL A 794 -0.03 -18.18 -5.88
CA VAL A 794 -0.89 -18.59 -4.76
C VAL A 794 -1.69 -19.86 -5.09
N PRO A 795 -2.41 -19.95 -6.23
CA PRO A 795 -3.11 -21.18 -6.59
C PRO A 795 -2.18 -22.38 -6.68
N THR A 796 -1.01 -22.21 -7.31
CA THR A 796 0.00 -23.25 -7.48
C THR A 796 0.45 -23.85 -6.15
N VAL A 797 0.90 -22.99 -5.22
CA VAL A 797 1.41 -23.45 -3.92
C VAL A 797 0.30 -24.10 -3.09
N LEU A 798 -0.88 -23.49 -3.07
CA LEU A 798 -1.98 -23.99 -2.25
C LEU A 798 -2.57 -25.30 -2.78
N ARG A 799 -2.65 -25.51 -4.11
CA ARG A 799 -3.06 -26.80 -4.71
C ARG A 799 -2.06 -27.91 -4.44
N LEU A 800 -0.76 -27.64 -4.59
CA LEU A 800 0.29 -28.61 -4.26
C LEU A 800 0.15 -29.12 -2.82
N TRP A 801 -0.11 -28.23 -1.87
CA TRP A 801 -0.36 -28.60 -0.48
C TRP A 801 -1.71 -29.29 -0.29
N ALA A 802 -2.81 -28.65 -0.70
CA ALA A 802 -4.18 -29.04 -0.36
C ALA A 802 -4.71 -30.23 -1.16
N GLU A 803 -4.29 -30.44 -2.40
CA GLU A 803 -4.74 -31.55 -3.25
C GLU A 803 -3.70 -32.67 -3.30
N HIS A 804 -2.41 -32.31 -3.35
CA HIS A 804 -1.34 -33.28 -3.54
C HIS A 804 -0.52 -33.59 -2.29
N GLY A 805 -0.71 -32.89 -1.17
CA GLY A 805 0.07 -33.12 0.05
C GLY A 805 1.57 -32.85 -0.13
N VAL A 806 1.94 -32.00 -1.10
CA VAL A 806 3.31 -31.58 -1.39
C VAL A 806 3.52 -30.19 -0.81
N VAL A 807 4.49 -30.06 0.07
CA VAL A 807 4.83 -28.82 0.76
C VAL A 807 6.13 -28.30 0.19
N LEU A 808 6.03 -27.26 -0.65
CA LEU A 808 7.18 -26.51 -1.12
C LEU A 808 7.54 -25.40 -0.13
N GLU A 809 8.76 -24.87 -0.25
CA GLU A 809 9.21 -23.67 0.46
C GLU A 809 9.29 -22.48 -0.51
N PRO A 810 8.15 -21.84 -0.87
CA PRO A 810 8.11 -20.74 -1.84
C PRO A 810 8.62 -19.44 -1.23
N HIS A 811 9.67 -19.46 -0.42
CA HIS A 811 10.34 -18.25 0.03
C HIS A 811 11.02 -17.54 -1.16
N LEU A 812 11.35 -16.26 -1.02
CA LEU A 812 11.82 -15.41 -2.12
C LEU A 812 12.99 -15.98 -2.96
N GLN A 813 13.86 -16.77 -2.34
CA GLN A 813 15.00 -17.39 -3.03
C GLN A 813 14.63 -18.62 -3.90
N ASN A 814 13.50 -19.28 -3.65
CA ASN A 814 13.11 -20.53 -4.32
C ASN A 814 12.06 -20.32 -5.42
N VAL A 815 11.71 -19.06 -5.68
CA VAL A 815 10.74 -18.67 -6.70
C VAL A 815 11.44 -17.81 -7.74
N LEU A 816 11.38 -18.24 -8.99
CA LEU A 816 11.74 -17.42 -10.15
C LEU A 816 10.46 -17.03 -10.86
N VAL A 817 10.30 -15.73 -11.14
CA VAL A 817 9.22 -15.24 -12.00
C VAL A 817 9.75 -15.00 -13.39
N VAL A 818 9.09 -15.56 -14.39
CA VAL A 818 9.34 -15.25 -15.79
C VAL A 818 8.47 -14.06 -16.15
N VAL A 819 9.10 -13.00 -16.62
CA VAL A 819 8.43 -11.81 -17.15
C VAL A 819 8.52 -11.77 -18.67
N ASP A 820 7.50 -11.21 -19.31
CA ASP A 820 7.52 -10.92 -20.73
C ASP A 820 8.31 -9.61 -21.03
N PRO A 821 8.47 -9.23 -22.31
CA PRO A 821 9.19 -8.00 -22.68
C PRO A 821 8.61 -6.70 -22.07
N ASP A 822 7.32 -6.70 -21.73
CA ASP A 822 6.63 -5.56 -21.11
C ASP A 822 6.72 -5.59 -19.57
N GLY A 823 7.38 -6.59 -18.99
CA GLY A 823 7.60 -6.74 -17.56
C GLY A 823 6.47 -7.45 -16.80
N TRP A 824 5.48 -8.02 -17.49
CA TRP A 824 4.36 -8.72 -16.86
C TRP A 824 4.74 -10.15 -16.48
N PRO A 825 4.32 -10.65 -15.30
CA PRO A 825 4.61 -12.00 -14.88
C PRO A 825 3.74 -12.98 -15.68
N VAL A 826 4.38 -13.95 -16.32
CA VAL A 826 3.71 -14.90 -17.22
C VAL A 826 3.87 -16.36 -16.78
N ARG A 827 4.90 -16.65 -15.99
CA ARG A 827 5.18 -17.99 -15.46
C ARG A 827 5.96 -17.92 -14.15
N VAL A 828 5.74 -18.90 -13.28
CA VAL A 828 6.55 -19.11 -12.06
C VAL A 828 7.31 -20.43 -12.16
N LEU A 829 8.61 -20.39 -11.85
CA LEU A 829 9.47 -21.56 -11.71
C LEU A 829 9.80 -21.74 -10.23
N LEU A 830 9.54 -22.93 -9.70
CA LEU A 830 9.93 -23.31 -8.34
C LEU A 830 11.18 -24.19 -8.38
N ARG A 831 12.08 -24.00 -7.42
CA ARG A 831 13.34 -24.74 -7.34
C ARG A 831 13.65 -25.19 -5.91
N ASP A 832 14.71 -25.98 -5.79
CA ASP A 832 15.29 -26.49 -4.54
C ASP A 832 14.43 -27.55 -3.86
N LEU A 833 14.61 -28.80 -4.32
CA LEU A 833 13.81 -29.92 -3.85
C LEU A 833 14.17 -30.38 -2.43
N GLU A 834 15.37 -30.04 -1.93
CA GLU A 834 15.83 -30.31 -0.56
C GLU A 834 14.81 -29.82 0.50
N GLY A 835 14.23 -28.64 0.29
CA GLY A 835 13.25 -28.04 1.18
C GLY A 835 11.86 -28.70 1.12
N THR A 836 11.59 -29.50 0.08
CA THR A 836 10.26 -30.10 -0.15
C THR A 836 9.93 -31.13 0.92
N LYS A 837 8.67 -31.12 1.37
CA LYS A 837 8.11 -32.09 2.32
C LYS A 837 6.84 -32.73 1.79
N LEU A 838 6.55 -33.93 2.26
CA LEU A 838 5.35 -34.70 1.93
C LEU A 838 4.50 -34.86 3.19
N VAL A 839 3.21 -34.58 3.07
CA VAL A 839 2.26 -34.77 4.18
C VAL A 839 2.13 -36.27 4.46
N THR A 840 2.50 -36.69 5.67
CA THR A 840 2.65 -38.11 6.05
C THR A 840 1.40 -38.94 5.74
N ASP A 841 0.22 -38.43 6.09
CA ASP A 841 -1.03 -39.18 5.98
C ASP A 841 -1.47 -39.39 4.52
N ARG A 842 -0.94 -38.59 3.60
CA ARG A 842 -1.23 -38.67 2.15
C ARG A 842 -0.20 -39.46 1.37
N HIS A 843 1.02 -39.56 1.90
CA HIS A 843 2.17 -40.17 1.24
C HIS A 843 2.74 -41.36 2.02
N ALA A 844 1.95 -42.00 2.89
CA ALA A 844 2.43 -43.09 3.74
C ALA A 844 3.10 -44.23 2.94
N ALA A 845 2.49 -44.69 1.86
CA ALA A 845 3.04 -45.75 1.00
C ALA A 845 4.34 -45.30 0.30
N THR A 846 4.36 -44.07 -0.21
CA THR A 846 5.55 -43.46 -0.80
C THR A 846 6.70 -43.37 0.20
N LEU A 847 6.43 -42.84 1.39
CA LEU A 847 7.43 -42.66 2.44
C LEU A 847 7.97 -44.01 2.91
N ALA A 848 7.12 -45.04 2.99
CA ALA A 848 7.54 -46.40 3.32
C ALA A 848 8.46 -47.04 2.25
N ALA A 849 8.38 -46.59 0.99
CA ALA A 849 9.21 -47.07 -0.10
C ALA A 849 10.56 -46.32 -0.22
N LEU A 850 10.74 -45.21 0.51
CA LEU A 850 12.00 -44.45 0.53
C LEU A 850 12.96 -45.02 1.59
N PRO A 851 14.28 -44.80 1.44
CA PRO A 851 15.22 -45.10 2.51
C PRO A 851 14.81 -44.40 3.83
N PRO A 852 14.93 -45.05 5.00
CA PRO A 852 14.37 -44.53 6.26
C PRO A 852 14.83 -43.11 6.62
N GLU A 853 16.10 -42.79 6.39
CA GLU A 853 16.66 -41.45 6.65
C GLU A 853 16.07 -40.39 5.71
N VAL A 854 15.82 -40.75 4.44
CA VAL A 854 15.17 -39.88 3.46
C VAL A 854 13.71 -39.67 3.83
N ALA A 855 12.99 -40.75 4.15
CA ALA A 855 11.58 -40.72 4.55
C ALA A 855 11.36 -39.82 5.78
N ALA A 856 12.21 -39.94 6.80
CA ALA A 856 12.16 -39.12 8.01
C ALA A 856 12.45 -37.63 7.73
N ALA A 857 13.33 -37.33 6.77
CA ALA A 857 13.69 -35.95 6.41
C ALA A 857 12.63 -35.26 5.53
N VAL A 858 11.88 -36.01 4.73
CA VAL A 858 10.86 -35.47 3.82
C VAL A 858 9.44 -35.52 4.38
N GLY A 859 9.13 -36.39 5.34
CA GLY A 859 7.79 -36.53 5.92
C GLY A 859 7.45 -35.46 6.96
N TYR A 860 6.34 -34.73 6.75
CA TYR A 860 5.80 -33.73 7.69
C TYR A 860 4.37 -34.11 8.10
N ASP A 861 4.04 -33.93 9.38
CA ASP A 861 2.65 -33.94 9.81
C ASP A 861 1.87 -32.74 9.23
N PRO A 862 0.53 -32.81 9.17
CA PRO A 862 -0.29 -31.76 8.58
C PRO A 862 -0.12 -30.36 9.17
N GLU A 863 0.18 -30.25 10.46
CA GLU A 863 0.34 -28.95 11.15
C GLU A 863 1.66 -28.29 10.75
N ARG A 864 2.77 -29.03 10.85
CA ARG A 864 4.09 -28.55 10.40
C ARG A 864 4.10 -28.22 8.91
N ALA A 865 3.38 -29.01 8.11
CA ALA A 865 3.19 -28.74 6.69
C ALA A 865 2.55 -27.36 6.46
N TRP A 866 1.43 -27.08 7.12
CA TRP A 866 0.76 -25.79 7.00
C TRP A 866 1.62 -24.63 7.50
N HIS A 867 2.25 -24.75 8.67
CA HIS A 867 3.10 -23.66 9.21
C HIS A 867 4.22 -23.27 8.26
N ARG A 868 4.83 -24.25 7.58
CA ARG A 868 5.86 -24.00 6.57
C ARG A 868 5.30 -23.28 5.35
N VAL A 869 4.17 -23.74 4.79
CA VAL A 869 3.50 -23.06 3.67
C VAL A 869 3.13 -21.63 4.05
N ALA A 870 2.48 -21.45 5.20
CA ALA A 870 1.98 -20.16 5.65
C ALA A 870 3.11 -19.14 5.85
N TYR A 871 4.20 -19.56 6.50
CA TYR A 871 5.38 -18.73 6.68
C TYR A 871 6.06 -18.38 5.36
N CYS A 872 6.39 -19.39 4.54
CA CYS A 872 7.15 -19.17 3.31
C CYS A 872 6.37 -18.32 2.31
N LEU A 873 5.09 -18.61 2.11
CA LEU A 873 4.24 -17.89 1.15
C LEU A 873 3.84 -16.51 1.69
N PHE A 874 3.13 -16.44 2.82
CA PHE A 874 2.52 -15.17 3.22
C PHE A 874 3.51 -14.24 3.90
N VAL A 875 4.41 -14.76 4.75
CA VAL A 875 5.28 -13.90 5.58
C VAL A 875 6.64 -13.64 4.93
N ASN A 876 7.35 -14.67 4.48
CA ASN A 876 8.68 -14.50 3.90
C ASN A 876 8.61 -13.90 2.50
N HIS A 877 7.61 -14.30 1.72
CA HIS A 877 7.50 -13.93 0.31
C HIS A 877 6.58 -12.73 0.09
N LEU A 878 5.27 -12.89 0.31
CA LEU A 878 4.30 -11.88 -0.12
C LEU A 878 4.44 -10.56 0.65
N VAL A 879 4.76 -10.58 1.95
CA VAL A 879 4.99 -9.35 2.74
C VAL A 879 6.16 -8.54 2.21
N GLU A 880 7.28 -9.19 1.88
CA GLU A 880 8.47 -8.49 1.41
C GLU A 880 8.27 -7.95 -0.01
N LEU A 881 7.63 -8.72 -0.90
CA LEU A 881 7.34 -8.25 -2.27
C LEU A 881 6.25 -7.16 -2.32
N ALA A 882 5.18 -7.30 -1.52
CA ALA A 882 4.18 -6.24 -1.36
C ALA A 882 4.80 -4.99 -0.76
N GLY A 883 5.76 -5.16 0.16
CA GLY A 883 6.53 -4.05 0.71
C GLY A 883 7.37 -3.32 -0.33
N ALA A 884 8.06 -4.05 -1.21
CA ALA A 884 8.82 -3.46 -2.30
C ALA A 884 7.94 -2.73 -3.33
N LEU A 885 6.76 -3.29 -3.64
CA LEU A 885 5.75 -2.61 -4.48
C LEU A 885 5.25 -1.32 -3.82
N ALA A 886 4.97 -1.37 -2.51
CA ALA A 886 4.54 -0.21 -1.74
C ALA A 886 5.65 0.86 -1.61
N ASP A 887 6.91 0.46 -1.63
CA ASP A 887 8.04 1.39 -1.71
C ASP A 887 8.14 2.05 -3.09
N ALA A 888 7.90 1.30 -4.17
CA ALA A 888 7.87 1.81 -5.53
C ALA A 888 6.66 2.72 -5.81
N ARG A 889 5.55 2.50 -5.09
CA ARG A 889 4.27 3.20 -5.22
C ARG A 889 3.66 3.43 -3.83
N PRO A 890 4.03 4.51 -3.12
CA PRO A 890 3.57 4.76 -1.76
C PRO A 890 2.05 4.76 -1.58
N GLY A 891 1.57 4.12 -0.52
CA GLY A 891 0.16 4.09 -0.13
C GLY A 891 -0.69 2.97 -0.75
N ILE A 892 -0.09 2.08 -1.57
CA ILE A 892 -0.84 0.96 -2.18
C ILE A 892 -0.88 -0.31 -1.31
N GLU A 893 -0.12 -0.40 -0.21
CA GLU A 893 -0.01 -1.64 0.58
C GLU A 893 -1.38 -2.25 1.00
N PRO A 894 -2.37 -1.48 1.47
CA PRO A 894 -3.71 -2.02 1.75
C PRO A 894 -4.37 -2.66 0.52
N LEU A 895 -4.18 -2.07 -0.67
CA LEU A 895 -4.70 -2.62 -1.93
C LEU A 895 -4.07 -3.95 -2.29
N LEU A 896 -2.77 -4.08 -2.07
CA LEU A 896 -2.07 -5.33 -2.32
C LEU A 896 -2.63 -6.45 -1.44
N TRP A 897 -2.96 -6.14 -0.19
CA TRP A 897 -3.56 -7.11 0.73
C TRP A 897 -5.01 -7.45 0.39
N ASP A 898 -5.83 -6.48 -0.04
CA ASP A 898 -7.19 -6.74 -0.53
C ASP A 898 -7.17 -7.67 -1.74
N VAL A 899 -6.31 -7.39 -2.73
CA VAL A 899 -6.13 -8.25 -3.91
C VAL A 899 -5.62 -9.64 -3.51
N THR A 900 -4.70 -9.72 -2.54
CA THR A 900 -4.23 -11.00 -1.99
C THR A 900 -5.39 -11.79 -1.38
N GLY A 901 -6.23 -11.13 -0.58
CA GLY A 901 -7.40 -11.72 0.06
C GLY A 901 -8.39 -12.26 -0.97
N GLU A 902 -8.64 -11.53 -2.06
CA GLU A 902 -9.50 -11.99 -3.16
C GLU A 902 -8.96 -13.25 -3.84
N VAL A 903 -7.67 -13.27 -4.19
CA VAL A 903 -7.05 -14.45 -4.85
C VAL A 903 -7.01 -15.65 -3.91
N VAL A 904 -6.69 -15.45 -2.63
CA VAL A 904 -6.70 -16.52 -1.62
C VAL A 904 -8.11 -17.04 -1.38
N ALA A 905 -9.12 -16.17 -1.31
CA ALA A 905 -10.51 -16.58 -1.12
C ALA A 905 -11.05 -17.38 -2.32
N ALA A 906 -10.75 -16.95 -3.55
CA ALA A 906 -11.09 -17.71 -4.75
C ALA A 906 -10.42 -19.09 -4.75
N THR A 907 -9.11 -19.13 -4.48
CA THR A 907 -8.36 -20.40 -4.40
C THR A 907 -8.89 -21.30 -3.28
N ALA A 908 -9.24 -20.72 -2.12
CA ALA A 908 -9.80 -21.48 -1.01
C ALA A 908 -11.16 -22.07 -1.37
N ALA A 909 -12.02 -21.33 -2.08
CA ALA A 909 -13.31 -21.82 -2.55
C ALA A 909 -13.14 -23.02 -3.50
N ASP A 910 -12.23 -22.92 -4.46
CA ASP A 910 -11.90 -24.02 -5.39
C ASP A 910 -11.42 -25.28 -4.66
N LEU A 911 -10.67 -25.10 -3.57
CA LEU A 911 -10.13 -26.18 -2.74
C LEU A 911 -11.11 -26.71 -1.68
N GLY A 912 -12.38 -26.27 -1.68
CA GLY A 912 -13.37 -26.69 -0.68
C GLY A 912 -13.19 -26.07 0.71
N THR A 913 -12.46 -24.94 0.80
CA THR A 913 -12.24 -24.12 2.00
C THR A 913 -11.70 -24.91 3.21
N PRO A 914 -10.50 -25.48 3.09
CA PRO A 914 -9.90 -26.27 4.17
C PRO A 914 -9.68 -25.41 5.44
N PRO A 915 -9.74 -25.99 6.65
CA PRO A 915 -9.71 -25.24 7.90
C PRO A 915 -8.55 -24.23 8.05
N PRO A 916 -7.30 -24.54 7.63
CA PRO A 916 -6.22 -23.57 7.72
C PRO A 916 -6.41 -22.32 6.84
N LEU A 917 -6.99 -22.46 5.64
CA LEU A 917 -7.33 -21.31 4.78
C LEU A 917 -8.51 -20.52 5.32
N ARG A 918 -9.47 -21.18 5.98
CA ARG A 918 -10.57 -20.50 6.67
C ARG A 918 -10.06 -19.66 7.83
N ALA A 919 -9.14 -20.20 8.64
CA ALA A 919 -8.49 -19.48 9.73
C ALA A 919 -7.68 -18.26 9.20
N LEU A 920 -6.94 -18.46 8.10
CA LEU A 920 -6.21 -17.39 7.42
C LEU A 920 -7.15 -16.25 6.99
N LEU A 921 -8.25 -16.56 6.29
CA LEU A 921 -9.21 -15.56 5.83
C LEU A 921 -9.99 -14.90 6.99
N ALA A 922 -10.08 -15.57 8.14
CA ALA A 922 -10.68 -15.03 9.35
C ALA A 922 -9.75 -14.09 10.15
N GLY A 923 -8.49 -13.90 9.71
CA GLY A 923 -7.55 -13.00 10.39
C GLY A 923 -6.72 -13.64 11.50
N VAL A 924 -6.68 -14.97 11.60
CA VAL A 924 -5.82 -15.67 12.58
C VAL A 924 -4.35 -15.33 12.32
N PRO A 925 -3.55 -14.97 13.35
CA PRO A 925 -2.14 -14.62 13.18
C PRO A 925 -1.36 -15.69 12.42
N LEU A 926 -0.46 -15.23 11.55
CA LEU A 926 0.40 -16.10 10.75
C LEU A 926 1.60 -16.58 11.57
N PRO A 927 2.10 -17.81 11.35
CA PRO A 927 3.35 -18.25 11.94
C PRO A 927 4.54 -17.57 11.24
N ALA A 928 5.39 -16.87 11.99
CA ALA A 928 6.63 -16.30 11.49
C ALA A 928 7.85 -16.94 12.15
N LYS A 929 8.80 -17.41 11.34
CA LYS A 929 10.03 -18.03 11.85
C LYS A 929 10.89 -17.02 12.60
N ALA A 930 11.34 -17.40 13.80
CA ALA A 930 12.12 -16.55 14.69
C ALA A 930 13.65 -16.67 14.45
N ASN A 931 14.17 -16.00 13.41
CA ASN A 931 15.58 -16.10 13.02
C ASN A 931 16.54 -15.52 14.06
N LEU A 932 16.15 -14.46 14.77
CA LEU A 932 16.96 -13.87 15.85
C LEU A 932 17.03 -14.81 17.05
N LEU A 933 15.90 -15.36 17.49
CA LEU A 933 15.88 -16.29 18.62
C LEU A 933 16.62 -17.59 18.32
N VAL A 934 16.44 -18.15 17.12
CA VAL A 934 17.18 -19.34 16.68
C VAL A 934 18.69 -19.09 16.68
N ARG A 935 19.11 -17.92 16.19
CA ARG A 935 20.53 -17.54 16.20
C ARG A 935 21.05 -17.35 17.62
N TRP A 936 20.27 -16.70 18.48
CA TRP A 936 20.62 -16.46 19.87
C TRP A 936 20.80 -17.76 20.66
N GLU A 937 19.83 -18.67 20.60
CA GLU A 937 19.82 -19.94 21.33
C GLU A 937 20.74 -21.01 20.72
N ARG A 938 21.41 -20.71 19.60
CA ARG A 938 22.28 -21.64 18.85
C ARG A 938 21.58 -22.93 18.45
N ARG A 939 20.26 -22.90 18.28
CA ARG A 939 19.47 -24.08 17.89
C ARG A 939 19.62 -24.38 16.41
N ALA A 940 19.58 -25.67 16.07
CA ALA A 940 19.49 -26.08 14.68
C ALA A 940 18.19 -25.56 14.06
N ASP A 941 18.26 -25.13 12.80
CA ASP A 941 17.14 -24.49 12.09
C ASP A 941 15.88 -25.36 12.02
N ARG A 942 16.02 -26.70 12.09
CA ARG A 942 14.91 -27.66 12.16
C ARG A 942 14.08 -27.59 13.45
N HIS A 943 14.60 -26.96 14.51
CA HIS A 943 13.91 -26.74 15.78
C HIS A 943 13.47 -25.27 15.95
N SER A 944 13.35 -24.54 14.83
CA SER A 944 12.99 -23.13 14.85
C SER A 944 11.59 -22.92 15.42
N GLY A 945 11.49 -22.05 16.43
CA GLY A 945 10.22 -21.57 16.94
C GLY A 945 9.54 -20.61 15.97
N TYR A 946 8.21 -20.59 15.99
CA TYR A 946 7.41 -19.57 15.32
C TYR A 946 6.90 -18.56 16.33
N VAL A 947 6.88 -17.28 15.94
CA VAL A 947 6.20 -16.20 16.65
C VAL A 947 4.95 -15.80 15.89
N PRO A 948 3.89 -15.33 16.56
CA PRO A 948 2.71 -14.82 15.88
C PRO A 948 3.06 -13.56 15.09
N PHE A 949 2.56 -13.49 13.85
CA PHE A 949 2.71 -12.35 12.96
C PHE A 949 1.33 -11.80 12.56
N PRO A 950 1.15 -10.47 12.51
CA PRO A 950 -0.12 -9.87 12.11
C PRO A 950 -0.60 -10.38 10.75
N ASN A 951 -1.86 -10.82 10.68
CA ASN A 951 -2.44 -11.33 9.45
C ASN A 951 -3.04 -10.18 8.61
N PRO A 952 -2.58 -9.95 7.37
CA PRO A 952 -3.09 -8.88 6.51
C PRO A 952 -4.50 -9.10 5.95
N LEU A 953 -5.03 -10.33 5.97
CA LEU A 953 -6.22 -10.71 5.18
C LEU A 953 -7.54 -10.67 5.96
N GLY A 954 -7.49 -10.58 7.30
CA GLY A 954 -8.68 -10.48 8.15
C GLY A 954 -8.79 -9.13 8.84
N VAL A 955 -9.97 -8.84 9.37
CA VAL A 955 -10.15 -7.68 10.26
C VAL A 955 -9.27 -7.89 11.49
N PRO A 956 -8.44 -6.91 11.91
CA PRO A 956 -7.68 -7.05 13.13
C PRO A 956 -8.61 -7.41 14.28
N LEU A 957 -8.36 -8.53 14.95
CA LEU A 957 -8.85 -8.67 16.32
C LEU A 957 -8.27 -7.48 17.07
N GLU A 958 -9.13 -6.57 17.53
CA GLU A 958 -8.74 -5.52 18.46
C GLU A 958 -8.05 -6.22 19.64
N VAL A 959 -6.72 -6.16 19.68
CA VAL A 959 -5.97 -6.56 20.86
C VAL A 959 -6.31 -5.53 21.91
N GLN A 960 -7.07 -5.98 22.93
CA GLN A 960 -7.51 -5.17 24.07
C GLN A 960 -6.35 -4.51 24.80
#